data_AF-A0A1B1JXZ7-F1
#
_entry.id   AF-A0A1B1JXZ7-F1
#
_cell.length_a   1.000
_cell.length_b   1.000
_cell.length_c   1.000
_cell.angle_alpha   90.00
_cell.angle_beta   90.00
_cell.angle_gamma   90.00
#
_symmetry.space_group_name_H-M   'P 1'
#
loop_
_entity.id
_entity.type
_entity.pdbx_description
1 polymer ?
#
loop_
_entity_poly.entity_id
_entity_poly.type
_entity_poly.pdbx_seq_one_letter_code
_entity_poly.pdbx_strand_id
1 'polypeptide(L)'
;MTEGSAGTGGAPVPAAVMAVSAWILVVLSVVAFVRADPGIDSNQLFFLVDVVGAAVYGTVAGVVLARRVHPVPIIMGLTAIGVGLAALSYSCSQLAVVRPGLPWVDVLSPLQNTAWIPGTLSLFLIVPWLIRDHPLGVGAKLGVLAGIAATAWYFWSRTFTEIPAVWVIVPVLVVGSAAAADCGWWWRHGPADERVGLGWMCLGTALMTAAYIPLALPASLPGLWVLNPLVHLAVQAFYPVAILVCILRQRMWGLNLAVSRATVAGTLTVLLLALYVVVATAVTALLPEGDSVGAQVVAAGVVAVAVQPVRLWLQRRVHRLVYGEGADPARAVRTLGRQFGSAETPEQLLEGLAAGVGVALRLESVSVRRTSGVAAVWGSATGHAESVELVHRGAALGTMVVTAPPGESLGARTRRSLTELSAVVTAGLVVLQSAENLQEARRRLASVRLEERQMIRRELHDGLGPSLAGIRLGLQGARNLLGSDPAAAAELIGALQEQLDHQVEGVRQLSRSMFPPVLDELGLVPALHELAANQRSGFRLRVQADPPPRLGAEISAAAYGIVVEAVTNARRHSGADGCRVDATFAREMLTVVIHDDGCGFDPAGGGGVGTRSMRERAHELGGTLHIESARPTGTVVTARLPLTAS
;
A
#
# COMPACT_ATOMS: atom_id res chain seq x y z
N MET A 1 22.26 14.66 -22.63
CA MET A 1 23.42 15.32 -21.99
C MET A 1 23.15 16.81 -22.00
N THR A 2 23.54 17.50 -20.92
CA THR A 2 23.28 18.91 -20.52
C THR A 2 21.86 19.13 -19.97
N GLU A 3 21.61 19.53 -18.72
CA GLU A 3 22.39 20.34 -17.76
C GLU A 3 22.41 19.69 -16.37
N GLY A 4 23.60 19.57 -15.77
CA GLY A 4 23.75 19.25 -14.36
C GLY A 4 23.53 20.50 -13.52
N SER A 5 22.39 20.60 -12.83
CA SER A 5 22.25 21.60 -11.77
C SER A 5 23.02 21.12 -10.54
N ALA A 6 24.08 21.85 -10.20
CA ALA A 6 24.94 21.64 -9.06
C ALA A 6 24.14 21.49 -7.75
N GLY A 7 23.95 20.25 -7.30
CA GLY A 7 23.60 19.98 -5.91
C GLY A 7 24.82 20.35 -5.07
N THR A 8 24.82 21.53 -4.44
CA THR A 8 25.80 21.84 -3.41
C THR A 8 25.57 20.88 -2.24
N GLY A 9 26.37 19.80 -2.21
CA GLY A 9 26.40 18.88 -1.09
C GLY A 9 26.57 19.64 0.23
N GLY A 10 26.09 19.06 1.33
CA GLY A 10 26.26 19.63 2.65
C GLY A 10 27.71 19.91 3.02
N ALA A 11 27.91 20.78 4.02
CA ALA A 11 29.22 21.17 4.52
C ALA A 11 29.41 20.61 5.95
N PRO A 12 29.73 19.30 6.11
CA PRO A 12 29.77 18.64 7.42
C PRO A 12 30.84 19.21 8.35
N VAL A 13 31.99 19.65 7.82
CA VAL A 13 33.06 20.25 8.62
C VAL A 13 32.64 21.64 9.13
N PRO A 14 32.20 22.61 8.29
CA PRO A 14 31.63 23.87 8.77
C PRO A 14 30.46 23.69 9.73
N ALA A 15 29.59 22.72 9.48
CA ALA A 15 28.48 22.37 10.36
C ALA A 15 28.94 21.92 11.75
N ALA A 16 29.93 21.03 11.82
CA ALA A 16 30.48 20.57 13.09
C ALA A 16 31.18 21.70 13.83
N VAL A 17 32.01 22.50 13.14
CA VAL A 17 32.69 23.66 13.73
C VAL A 17 31.69 24.64 14.32
N MET A 18 30.61 24.93 13.59
CA MET A 18 29.57 25.85 14.04
C MET A 18 28.80 25.34 15.26
N ALA A 19 28.39 24.05 15.24
CA ALA A 19 27.71 23.44 16.37
C ALA A 19 28.61 23.35 17.62
N VAL A 20 29.86 22.94 17.45
CA VAL A 20 30.85 22.83 18.54
C VAL A 20 31.16 24.20 19.12
N SER A 21 31.40 25.23 18.30
CA SER A 21 31.64 26.59 18.77
C SER A 21 30.46 27.14 19.57
N ALA A 22 29.23 26.91 19.12
CA ALA A 22 28.03 27.31 19.87
C ALA A 22 27.94 26.61 21.24
N TRP A 23 28.22 25.30 21.30
CA TRP A 23 28.21 24.55 22.56
C TRP A 23 29.37 24.90 23.50
N ILE A 24 30.55 25.24 22.96
CA ILE A 24 31.67 25.76 23.76
C ILE A 24 31.25 27.06 24.44
N LEU A 25 30.64 28.00 23.71
CA LEU A 25 30.14 29.25 24.28
C LEU A 25 29.09 28.98 25.37
N VAL A 26 28.15 28.06 25.14
CA VAL A 26 27.16 27.63 26.15
C VAL A 26 27.83 27.12 27.43
N VAL A 27 28.76 26.17 27.30
CA VAL A 27 29.42 25.56 28.46
C VAL A 27 30.25 26.59 29.23
N LEU A 28 31.05 27.40 28.52
CA LEU A 28 31.85 28.45 29.16
C LEU A 28 30.96 29.47 29.89
N SER A 29 29.86 29.88 29.27
CA SER A 29 28.90 30.83 29.84
C SER A 29 28.26 30.29 31.12
N VAL A 30 27.81 29.03 31.11
CA VAL A 30 27.21 28.38 32.29
C VAL A 30 28.23 28.18 33.41
N VAL A 31 29.45 27.75 33.08
CA VAL A 31 30.52 27.57 34.07
C VAL A 31 30.90 28.90 34.72
N ALA A 32 31.06 29.97 33.93
CA ALA A 32 31.36 31.30 34.44
C ALA A 32 30.22 31.84 35.31
N PHE A 33 28.97 31.66 34.89
CA PHE A 33 27.78 32.08 35.64
C PHE A 33 27.69 31.36 37.00
N VAL A 34 27.81 30.03 37.03
CA VAL A 34 27.78 29.24 38.28
C VAL A 34 28.93 29.61 39.21
N ARG A 35 30.11 29.95 38.66
CA ARG A 35 31.27 30.40 39.44
C ARG A 35 31.10 31.80 40.02
N ALA A 36 30.35 32.66 39.34
CA ALA A 36 30.07 34.01 39.77
C ALA A 36 28.99 34.07 40.86
N ASP A 37 28.13 33.05 40.94
CA ASP A 37 26.98 32.97 41.87
C ASP A 37 26.23 34.31 42.01
N PRO A 38 25.77 34.90 40.88
CA PRO A 38 25.24 36.26 40.90
C PRO A 38 23.86 36.31 41.56
N GLY A 39 23.60 37.41 42.27
CA GLY A 39 22.26 37.73 42.77
C GLY A 39 21.24 37.88 41.64
N ILE A 40 19.95 37.65 41.94
CA ILE A 40 18.87 37.68 40.94
C ILE A 40 18.72 39.09 40.36
N ASP A 41 18.92 39.23 39.05
CA ASP A 41 18.70 40.46 38.30
C ASP A 41 17.88 40.19 37.01
N SER A 42 17.39 41.26 36.37
CA SER A 42 16.64 41.15 35.11
C SER A 42 17.47 40.59 33.94
N ASN A 43 18.79 40.69 34.01
CA ASN A 43 19.71 40.24 32.97
C ASN A 43 19.93 38.73 33.02
N GLN A 44 19.72 38.06 34.15
CA GLN A 44 19.77 36.60 34.26
C GLN A 44 18.75 35.91 33.34
N LEU A 45 17.56 36.50 33.18
CA LEU A 45 16.56 35.94 32.28
C LEU A 45 16.99 36.08 30.81
N PHE A 46 17.64 37.20 30.43
CA PHE A 46 18.23 37.35 29.10
C PHE A 46 19.44 36.42 28.88
N PHE A 47 20.26 36.21 29.90
CA PHE A 47 21.33 35.21 29.85
C PHE A 47 20.78 33.81 29.54
N LEU A 48 19.68 33.42 30.18
CA LEU A 48 19.04 32.14 29.91
C LEU A 48 18.48 32.07 28.48
N VAL A 49 17.88 33.16 27.98
CA VAL A 49 17.47 33.29 26.56
C VAL A 49 18.66 33.04 25.65
N ASP A 50 19.79 33.68 25.92
CA ASP A 50 20.98 33.63 25.08
C ASP A 50 21.64 32.24 25.08
N VAL A 51 21.77 31.60 26.26
CA VAL A 51 22.30 30.24 26.40
C VAL A 51 21.43 29.23 25.64
N VAL A 52 20.12 29.31 25.81
CA VAL A 52 19.17 28.42 25.15
C VAL A 52 19.16 28.65 23.64
N GLY A 53 19.18 29.91 23.21
CA GLY A 53 19.31 30.29 21.81
C GLY A 53 20.58 29.73 21.18
N ALA A 54 21.73 29.86 21.84
CA ALA A 54 23.01 29.35 21.36
C ALA A 54 22.97 27.83 21.16
N ALA A 55 22.49 27.09 22.15
CA ALA A 55 22.37 25.64 22.07
C ALA A 55 21.43 25.19 20.94
N VAL A 56 20.23 25.80 20.87
CA VAL A 56 19.18 25.40 19.92
C VAL A 56 19.55 25.80 18.49
N TYR A 57 19.85 27.07 18.24
CA TYR A 57 20.18 27.53 16.88
C TYR A 57 21.48 26.89 16.38
N GLY A 58 22.48 26.68 17.25
CA GLY A 58 23.74 26.03 16.86
C GLY A 58 23.54 24.58 16.45
N THR A 59 22.72 23.84 17.19
CA THR A 59 22.39 22.44 16.88
C THR A 59 21.58 22.32 15.59
N VAL A 60 20.54 23.15 15.42
CA VAL A 60 19.71 23.11 14.21
C VAL A 60 20.51 23.57 12.98
N ALA A 61 21.30 24.64 13.11
CA ALA A 61 22.19 25.13 12.05
C ALA A 61 23.20 24.06 11.63
N GLY A 62 23.88 23.40 12.56
CA GLY A 62 24.84 22.34 12.26
C GLY A 62 24.18 21.18 11.53
N VAL A 63 23.04 20.70 12.00
CA VAL A 63 22.32 19.59 11.36
C VAL A 63 21.90 19.93 9.93
N VAL A 64 21.39 21.13 9.71
CA VAL A 64 20.94 21.56 8.39
C VAL A 64 22.13 21.81 7.45
N LEU A 65 23.15 22.53 7.92
CA LEU A 65 24.34 22.87 7.12
C LEU A 65 25.16 21.63 6.74
N ALA A 66 25.18 20.59 7.58
CA ALA A 66 25.86 19.33 7.29
C ALA A 66 25.27 18.60 6.08
N ARG A 67 24.07 18.98 5.63
CA ARG A 67 23.31 18.31 4.57
C ARG A 67 23.08 19.18 3.35
N ARG A 68 22.89 20.50 3.53
CA ARG A 68 22.79 21.44 2.42
C ARG A 68 23.38 22.79 2.79
N VAL A 69 24.20 23.35 1.89
CA VAL A 69 24.69 24.72 2.03
C VAL A 69 23.59 25.67 1.58
N HIS A 70 23.07 26.45 2.52
CA HIS A 70 21.99 27.42 2.30
C HIS A 70 22.18 28.63 3.23
N PRO A 71 21.74 29.85 2.85
CA PRO A 71 21.89 31.04 3.70
C PRO A 71 21.22 30.92 5.07
N VAL A 72 20.07 30.24 5.15
CA VAL A 72 19.29 30.11 6.40
C VAL A 72 20.06 29.42 7.54
N PRO A 73 20.61 28.19 7.38
CA PRO A 73 21.41 27.59 8.45
C PRO A 73 22.68 28.37 8.78
N ILE A 74 23.24 29.15 7.85
CA ILE A 74 24.36 30.06 8.14
C ILE A 74 23.89 31.19 9.07
N ILE A 75 22.75 31.83 8.78
CA ILE A 75 22.16 32.86 9.64
C ILE A 75 21.83 32.29 11.03
N MET A 76 21.26 31.08 11.11
CA MET A 76 21.01 30.41 12.39
C MET A 76 22.30 30.16 13.17
N GLY A 77 23.37 29.75 12.49
CA GLY A 77 24.68 29.57 13.10
C GLY A 77 25.30 30.86 13.63
N LEU A 78 25.28 31.92 12.82
CA LEU A 78 25.71 33.25 13.24
C LEU A 78 24.90 33.76 14.42
N THR A 79 23.60 33.44 14.45
CA THR A 79 22.74 33.75 15.60
C THR A 79 23.20 33.02 16.84
N ALA A 80 23.43 31.71 16.74
CA ALA A 80 23.90 30.89 17.85
C ALA A 80 25.21 31.41 18.45
N ILE A 81 26.15 31.84 17.60
CA ILE A 81 27.43 32.42 18.03
C ILE A 81 27.19 33.79 18.68
N GLY A 82 26.37 34.66 18.08
CA GLY A 82 26.07 35.99 18.59
C GLY A 82 25.41 35.97 19.97
N VAL A 83 24.37 35.16 20.15
CA VAL A 83 23.75 35.00 21.48
C VAL A 83 24.68 34.27 22.46
N GLY A 84 25.47 33.29 22.01
CA GLY A 84 26.47 32.63 22.86
C GLY A 84 27.55 33.58 23.38
N LEU A 85 27.99 34.54 22.54
CA LEU A 85 28.92 35.60 22.94
C LEU A 85 28.28 36.58 23.92
N ALA A 86 27.00 36.92 23.74
CA ALA A 86 26.26 37.77 24.68
C ALA A 86 26.13 37.09 26.07
N ALA A 87 25.81 35.80 26.10
CA ALA A 87 25.76 35.02 27.34
C ALA A 87 27.13 34.93 28.05
N LEU A 88 28.20 34.69 27.27
CA LEU A 88 29.55 34.61 27.80
C LEU A 88 30.00 35.97 28.35
N SER A 89 29.69 37.05 27.64
CA SER A 89 29.97 38.41 28.07
C SER A 89 29.29 38.75 29.40
N TYR A 90 27.99 38.42 29.55
CA TYR A 90 27.27 38.64 30.80
C TYR A 90 27.89 37.84 31.95
N SER A 91 28.10 36.54 31.76
CA SER A 91 28.66 35.67 32.81
C SER A 91 30.09 36.05 33.21
N CYS A 92 30.93 36.47 32.26
CA CYS A 92 32.24 37.05 32.55
C CYS A 92 32.16 38.37 33.31
N SER A 93 31.18 39.24 32.99
CA SER A 93 30.96 40.49 33.70
C SER A 93 30.55 40.23 35.16
N GLN A 94 29.68 39.25 35.40
CA GLN A 94 29.33 38.83 36.76
C GLN A 94 30.52 38.22 37.51
N LEU A 95 31.35 37.42 36.83
CA LEU A 95 32.55 36.86 37.43
C LEU A 95 33.56 37.96 37.82
N ALA A 96 33.62 39.06 37.06
CA ALA A 96 34.48 40.20 37.34
C ALA A 96 34.05 40.98 38.59
N VAL A 97 32.75 41.00 38.91
CA VAL A 97 32.24 41.58 40.16
C VAL A 97 32.79 40.81 41.37
N VAL A 98 32.85 39.48 41.28
CA VAL A 98 33.37 38.62 42.36
C VAL A 98 34.90 38.52 42.35
N ARG A 99 35.53 38.61 41.16
CA ARG A 99 36.98 38.57 40.97
C ARG A 99 37.46 39.78 40.16
N PRO A 100 37.74 40.91 40.83
CA PRO A 100 38.23 42.11 40.17
C PRO A 100 39.59 41.88 39.48
N GLY A 101 39.85 42.60 38.39
CA GLY A 101 41.15 42.60 37.70
C GLY A 101 41.31 41.60 36.55
N LEU A 102 40.21 41.02 36.05
CA LEU A 102 40.24 40.18 34.84
C LEU A 102 40.46 41.06 33.58
N PRO A 103 41.57 40.89 32.83
CA PRO A 103 41.99 41.83 31.77
C PRO A 103 41.11 41.85 30.51
N TRP A 104 40.18 40.89 30.37
CA TRP A 104 39.34 40.77 29.17
C TRP A 104 37.94 41.37 29.35
N VAL A 105 37.59 41.82 30.55
CA VAL A 105 36.21 42.21 30.90
C VAL A 105 35.79 43.47 30.14
N ASP A 106 36.67 44.46 30.03
CA ASP A 106 36.36 45.71 29.33
C ASP A 106 36.10 45.49 27.83
N VAL A 107 36.74 44.46 27.26
CA VAL A 107 36.56 44.06 25.86
C VAL A 107 35.28 43.24 25.69
N LEU A 108 34.98 42.35 26.64
CA LEU A 108 33.84 41.44 26.54
C LEU A 108 32.52 42.11 26.94
N SER A 109 32.50 42.94 27.98
CA SER A 109 31.27 43.49 28.58
C SER A 109 30.32 44.18 27.57
N PRO A 110 30.80 44.98 26.59
CA PRO A 110 29.93 45.57 25.58
C PRO A 110 29.17 44.55 24.70
N LEU A 111 29.73 43.35 24.54
CA LEU A 111 29.15 42.30 23.69
C LEU A 111 27.82 41.77 24.24
N GLN A 112 27.60 41.80 25.56
CA GLN A 112 26.33 41.41 26.17
C GLN A 112 25.14 42.14 25.52
N ASN A 113 25.32 43.42 25.19
CA ASN A 113 24.23 44.25 24.68
C ASN A 113 24.13 44.25 23.15
N THR A 114 25.16 43.79 22.43
CA THR A 114 25.31 44.05 20.99
C THR A 114 25.52 42.80 20.15
N ALA A 115 26.16 41.75 20.68
CA ALA A 115 26.56 40.57 19.91
C ALA A 115 25.37 39.74 19.38
N TRP A 116 24.24 39.74 20.09
CA TRP A 116 23.03 39.02 19.70
C TRP A 116 22.27 39.70 18.54
N ILE A 117 22.46 41.01 18.34
CA ILE A 117 21.64 41.84 17.44
C ILE A 117 21.66 41.31 16.00
N PRO A 118 22.83 41.13 15.34
CA PRO A 118 22.86 40.81 13.92
C PRO A 118 22.20 39.47 13.63
N GLY A 119 22.44 38.47 14.47
CA GLY A 119 21.85 37.14 14.31
C GLY A 119 20.35 37.13 14.60
N THR A 120 19.96 37.58 15.79
CA THR A 120 18.57 37.50 16.26
C THR A 120 17.62 38.30 15.36
N LEU A 121 18.01 39.50 14.92
CA LEU A 121 17.19 40.27 13.99
C LEU A 121 17.15 39.62 12.59
N SER A 122 18.28 39.11 12.09
CA SER A 122 18.30 38.41 10.80
C SER A 122 17.37 37.19 10.77
N LEU A 123 17.18 36.50 11.90
CA LEU A 123 16.27 35.37 11.99
C LEU A 123 14.86 35.73 11.53
N PHE A 124 14.29 36.87 11.92
CA PHE A 124 12.89 37.20 11.58
C PHE A 124 12.74 38.34 10.58
N LEU A 125 13.80 39.11 10.30
CA LEU A 125 13.78 40.14 9.27
C LEU A 125 14.26 39.62 7.91
N ILE A 126 15.11 38.59 7.86
CA ILE A 126 15.75 38.10 6.63
C ILE A 126 15.31 36.67 6.27
N VAL A 127 15.34 35.72 7.22
CA VAL A 127 15.01 34.31 6.92
C VAL A 127 13.63 34.10 6.28
N PRO A 128 12.54 34.82 6.63
CA PRO A 128 11.24 34.66 5.96
C PRO A 128 11.29 34.85 4.43
N TRP A 129 12.21 35.69 3.96
CA TRP A 129 12.43 35.93 2.54
C TRP A 129 13.27 34.84 1.88
N LEU A 130 14.26 34.32 2.61
CA LEU A 130 15.22 33.34 2.11
C LEU A 130 14.76 31.89 2.30
N ILE A 131 13.72 31.62 3.09
CA ILE A 131 13.37 30.24 3.44
C ILE A 131 12.89 29.42 2.24
N ARG A 132 12.42 30.07 1.17
CA ARG A 132 11.90 29.47 -0.07
C ARG A 132 13.04 29.12 -1.05
N ASP A 133 12.93 27.99 -1.74
CA ASP A 133 14.00 27.43 -2.58
C ASP A 133 13.98 27.92 -4.05
N HIS A 134 13.20 28.95 -4.37
CA HIS A 134 13.17 29.57 -5.70
C HIS A 134 14.12 30.79 -5.76
N PRO A 135 14.62 31.18 -6.95
CA PRO A 135 15.38 32.41 -7.10
C PRO A 135 14.58 33.60 -6.54
N LEU A 136 15.27 34.48 -5.82
CA LEU A 136 14.64 35.61 -5.16
C LEU A 136 14.06 36.58 -6.22
N GLY A 137 12.74 36.72 -6.21
CA GLY A 137 12.06 37.77 -6.96
C GLY A 137 12.42 39.16 -6.42
N VAL A 138 12.02 40.21 -7.15
CA VAL A 138 12.33 41.61 -6.80
C VAL A 138 11.81 41.97 -5.40
N GLY A 139 10.57 41.56 -5.06
CA GLY A 139 10.00 41.79 -3.73
C GLY A 139 10.81 41.14 -2.62
N ALA A 140 11.24 39.89 -2.80
CA ALA A 140 12.05 39.18 -1.81
C ALA A 140 13.45 39.79 -1.64
N LYS A 141 14.07 40.28 -2.73
CA LYS A 141 15.34 41.01 -2.67
C LYS A 141 15.21 42.31 -1.87
N LEU A 142 14.15 43.08 -2.12
CA LEU A 142 13.85 44.30 -1.36
C LEU A 142 13.59 43.99 0.12
N GLY A 143 12.87 42.91 0.42
CA GLY A 143 12.64 42.44 1.78
C GLY A 143 13.94 42.08 2.51
N VAL A 144 14.85 41.35 1.86
CA VAL A 144 16.18 41.03 2.42
C VAL A 144 17.00 42.30 2.66
N LEU A 145 17.04 43.22 1.68
CA LEU A 145 17.75 44.49 1.84
C LEU A 145 17.19 45.34 2.98
N ALA A 146 15.86 45.41 3.10
CA ALA A 146 15.20 46.10 4.21
C ALA A 146 15.53 45.45 5.56
N GLY A 147 15.58 44.11 5.62
CA GLY A 147 15.98 43.38 6.83
C GLY A 147 17.43 43.63 7.24
N ILE A 148 18.35 43.67 6.27
CA ILE A 148 19.76 44.02 6.50
C ILE A 148 19.86 45.47 7.01
N ALA A 149 19.18 46.42 6.36
CA ALA A 149 19.19 47.83 6.74
C ALA A 149 18.61 48.05 8.14
N ALA A 150 17.48 47.42 8.47
CA ALA A 150 16.89 47.50 9.81
C ALA A 150 17.78 46.89 10.89
N THR A 151 18.46 45.78 10.59
CA THR A 151 19.43 45.16 11.50
C THR A 151 20.64 46.05 11.75
N ALA A 152 21.20 46.63 10.67
CA ALA A 152 22.32 47.56 10.76
C ALA A 152 21.95 48.86 11.49
N TRP A 153 20.75 49.39 11.23
CA TRP A 153 20.20 50.54 11.95
C TRP A 153 20.09 50.25 13.44
N TYR A 154 19.44 49.14 13.81
CA TYR A 154 19.27 48.79 15.22
C TYR A 154 20.62 48.62 15.92
N PHE A 155 21.58 47.91 15.30
CA PHE A 155 22.92 47.75 15.84
C PHE A 155 23.63 49.09 16.01
N TRP A 156 23.64 49.93 14.97
CA TRP A 156 24.31 51.23 15.00
C TRP A 156 23.71 52.14 16.05
N SER A 157 22.38 52.30 16.04
CA SER A 157 21.69 53.18 16.97
C SER A 157 21.82 52.69 18.41
N ARG A 158 21.84 51.38 18.65
CA ARG A 158 22.00 50.83 20.00
C ARG A 158 23.43 50.97 20.53
N THR A 159 24.43 51.01 19.65
CA THR A 159 25.85 50.97 20.03
C THR A 159 26.49 52.36 20.05
N PHE A 160 26.09 53.25 19.14
CA PHE A 160 26.81 54.51 18.88
C PHE A 160 25.96 55.77 19.02
N THR A 161 24.66 55.65 19.31
CA THR A 161 23.78 56.82 19.41
C THR A 161 22.89 56.78 20.66
N GLU A 162 22.34 57.95 21.02
CA GLU A 162 21.42 58.11 22.15
C GLU A 162 20.01 58.48 21.66
N ILE A 163 19.52 57.77 20.65
CA ILE A 163 18.18 58.01 20.10
C ILE A 163 17.14 57.32 20.98
N PRO A 164 15.96 57.92 21.22
CA PRO A 164 14.88 57.27 21.96
C PRO A 164 14.54 55.88 21.43
N ALA A 165 14.34 54.91 22.34
CA ALA A 165 14.16 53.49 22.01
C ALA A 165 13.07 53.23 20.95
N VAL A 166 11.99 54.02 20.97
CA VAL A 166 10.92 53.92 19.97
C VAL A 166 11.43 54.04 18.54
N TRP A 167 12.34 54.98 18.25
CA TRP A 167 12.86 55.21 16.90
C TRP A 167 13.88 54.14 16.47
N VAL A 168 14.53 53.50 17.44
CA VAL A 168 15.42 52.36 17.18
C VAL A 168 14.59 51.13 16.77
N ILE A 169 13.41 50.94 17.36
CA ILE A 169 12.56 49.75 17.19
C ILE A 169 11.60 49.86 15.99
N VAL A 170 11.16 51.06 15.61
CA VAL A 170 10.18 51.26 14.52
C VAL A 170 10.57 50.52 13.21
N PRO A 171 11.82 50.60 12.70
CA PRO A 171 12.19 49.85 11.50
C PRO A 171 12.09 48.34 11.66
N VAL A 172 12.41 47.81 12.85
CA VAL A 172 12.27 46.38 13.17
C VAL A 172 10.80 45.96 13.11
N LEU A 173 9.89 46.77 13.67
CA LEU A 173 8.44 46.49 13.66
C LEU A 173 7.87 46.52 12.25
N VAL A 174 8.25 47.51 11.44
CA VAL A 174 7.76 47.66 10.07
C VAL A 174 8.24 46.51 9.19
N VAL A 175 9.55 46.24 9.18
CA VAL A 175 10.13 45.19 8.33
C VAL A 175 9.69 43.79 8.80
N GLY A 176 9.64 43.56 10.11
CA GLY A 176 9.16 42.29 10.68
C GLY A 176 7.70 42.02 10.36
N SER A 177 6.84 43.04 10.44
CA SER A 177 5.42 42.91 10.06
C SER A 177 5.25 42.64 8.57
N ALA A 178 6.04 43.28 7.72
CA ALA A 178 6.03 43.02 6.28
C ALA A 178 6.49 41.59 5.95
N ALA A 179 7.54 41.10 6.62
CA ALA A 179 8.01 39.72 6.47
C ALA A 179 6.97 38.68 6.94
N ALA A 180 6.28 38.95 8.05
CA ALA A 180 5.18 38.11 8.52
C ALA A 180 4.00 38.12 7.55
N ALA A 181 3.63 39.29 7.02
CA ALA A 181 2.56 39.44 6.03
C ALA A 181 2.87 38.70 4.73
N ASP A 182 4.11 38.73 4.24
CA ASP A 182 4.54 37.96 3.06
C ASP A 182 4.38 36.45 3.31
N CYS A 183 4.88 35.93 4.44
CA CYS A 183 4.68 34.53 4.82
C CYS A 183 3.20 34.16 4.93
N GLY A 184 2.36 35.06 5.48
CA GLY A 184 0.91 34.86 5.58
C GLY A 184 0.20 34.87 4.22
N TRP A 185 0.64 35.73 3.30
CA TRP A 185 0.11 35.79 1.94
C TRP A 185 0.43 34.50 1.18
N TRP A 186 1.68 34.04 1.23
CA TRP A 186 2.11 32.79 0.59
C TRP A 186 1.49 31.56 1.24
N TRP A 187 1.30 31.55 2.56
CA TRP A 187 0.57 30.50 3.24
C TRP A 187 -0.89 30.36 2.74
N ARG A 188 -1.54 31.47 2.37
CA ARG A 188 -2.93 31.47 1.87
C ARG A 188 -3.05 31.30 0.36
N HIS A 189 -2.09 31.80 -0.42
CA HIS A 189 -2.22 31.92 -1.89
C HIS A 189 -1.13 31.19 -2.68
N GLY A 190 -0.06 30.70 -2.06
CA GLY A 190 1.05 30.01 -2.75
C GLY A 190 0.69 28.64 -3.34
N PRO A 191 1.62 27.95 -4.00
CA PRO A 191 1.48 26.54 -4.39
C PRO A 191 1.26 25.60 -3.18
N ALA A 192 0.55 24.48 -3.36
CA ALA A 192 0.15 23.60 -2.25
C ALA A 192 1.35 22.92 -1.54
N ASP A 193 2.41 22.65 -2.29
CA ASP A 193 3.71 22.17 -1.86
C ASP A 193 4.51 23.22 -1.06
N GLU A 194 4.39 24.50 -1.41
CA GLU A 194 5.09 25.59 -0.73
C GLU A 194 4.35 26.09 0.53
N ARG A 195 3.02 25.98 0.60
CA ARG A 195 2.24 26.46 1.77
C ARG A 195 2.57 25.74 3.07
N VAL A 196 3.18 24.56 2.99
CA VAL A 196 3.30 23.65 4.14
C VAL A 196 4.34 24.18 5.13
N GLY A 197 3.89 24.64 6.29
CA GLY A 197 4.78 25.17 7.35
C GLY A 197 4.93 26.69 7.33
N LEU A 198 4.59 27.38 6.23
CA LEU A 198 4.62 28.85 6.17
C LEU A 198 3.67 29.53 7.15
N GLY A 199 2.57 28.88 7.55
CA GLY A 199 1.72 29.39 8.63
C GLY A 199 2.44 29.45 9.99
N TRP A 200 3.33 28.49 10.27
CA TRP A 200 4.17 28.53 11.48
C TRP A 200 5.24 29.60 11.36
N MET A 201 5.85 29.76 10.18
CA MET A 201 6.82 30.82 9.92
C MET A 201 6.17 32.20 10.10
N CYS A 202 5.00 32.42 9.49
CA CYS A 202 4.20 33.64 9.64
C CYS A 202 3.92 33.96 11.11
N LEU A 203 3.42 32.97 11.88
CA LEU A 203 3.15 33.15 13.31
C LEU A 203 4.43 33.46 14.08
N GLY A 204 5.52 32.76 13.80
CA GLY A 204 6.80 32.95 14.46
C GLY A 204 7.39 34.33 14.20
N THR A 205 7.35 34.79 12.95
CA THR A 205 7.83 36.12 12.57
C THR A 205 6.97 37.22 13.18
N ALA A 206 5.64 37.04 13.21
CA ALA A 206 4.73 37.98 13.86
C ALA A 206 4.98 38.07 15.36
N LEU A 207 5.13 36.93 16.04
CA LEU A 207 5.42 36.89 17.47
C LEU A 207 6.80 37.49 17.79
N MET A 208 7.82 37.20 16.98
CA MET A 208 9.16 37.81 17.11
C MET A 208 9.10 39.32 17.00
N THR A 209 8.37 39.82 16.00
CA THR A 209 8.19 41.26 15.80
C THR A 209 7.46 41.89 16.98
N ALA A 210 6.39 41.26 17.45
CA ALA A 210 5.60 41.75 18.58
C ALA A 210 6.38 41.75 19.90
N ALA A 211 7.33 40.82 20.08
CA ALA A 211 8.18 40.75 21.28
C ALA A 211 9.04 42.01 21.50
N TYR A 212 9.28 42.83 20.46
CA TYR A 212 10.03 44.09 20.59
C TYR A 212 9.15 45.29 20.96
N ILE A 213 7.82 45.16 20.93
CA ILE A 213 6.90 46.25 21.30
C ILE A 213 7.11 46.71 22.76
N PRO A 214 7.25 45.82 23.77
CA PRO A 214 7.50 46.23 25.14
C PRO A 214 8.79 47.05 25.33
N LEU A 215 9.80 46.87 24.46
CA LEU A 215 11.04 47.66 24.51
C LEU A 215 10.84 49.13 24.12
N ALA A 216 9.73 49.47 23.45
CA ALA A 216 9.37 50.84 23.14
C ALA A 216 8.59 51.53 24.28
N LEU A 217 8.18 50.77 25.31
CA LEU A 217 7.45 51.29 26.45
C LEU A 217 8.41 51.85 27.53
N PRO A 218 7.97 52.81 28.36
CA PRO A 218 8.77 53.31 29.46
C PRO A 218 9.14 52.21 30.46
N ALA A 219 10.41 52.16 30.87
CA ALA A 219 10.91 51.19 31.85
C ALA A 219 10.26 51.32 33.24
N SER A 220 9.53 52.41 33.49
CA SER A 220 8.79 52.66 34.74
C SER A 220 7.52 51.82 34.90
N LEU A 221 7.07 51.11 33.87
CA LEU A 221 5.88 50.26 33.96
C LEU A 221 6.16 48.99 34.81
N PRO A 222 5.38 48.74 35.88
CA PRO A 222 5.59 47.59 36.77
C PRO A 222 5.53 46.26 36.01
N GLY A 223 6.48 45.36 36.32
CA GLY A 223 6.51 43.99 35.78
C GLY A 223 7.11 43.83 34.38
N LEU A 224 7.38 44.91 33.63
CA LEU A 224 8.01 44.81 32.30
C LEU A 224 9.40 44.17 32.33
N TRP A 225 10.17 44.39 33.41
CA TRP A 225 11.51 43.82 33.58
C TRP A 225 11.50 42.29 33.66
N VAL A 226 10.40 41.68 34.12
CA VAL A 226 10.19 40.22 34.11
C VAL A 226 9.52 39.81 32.80
N LEU A 227 8.41 40.45 32.44
CA LEU A 227 7.57 40.04 31.31
C LEU A 227 8.32 40.04 29.98
N ASN A 228 9.20 41.02 29.74
CA ASN A 228 9.88 41.18 28.47
C ASN A 228 10.88 40.04 28.16
N PRO A 229 11.81 39.67 29.05
CA PRO A 229 12.63 38.47 28.88
C PRO A 229 11.80 37.17 28.73
N LEU A 230 10.70 37.04 29.47
CA LEU A 230 9.82 35.87 29.39
C LEU A 230 9.20 35.71 27.99
N VAL A 231 8.69 36.81 27.44
CA VAL A 231 8.13 36.85 26.09
C VAL A 231 9.22 36.51 25.07
N HIS A 232 10.41 37.09 25.19
CA HIS A 232 11.53 36.76 24.30
C HIS A 232 11.91 35.28 24.38
N LEU A 233 11.99 34.68 25.56
CA LEU A 233 12.28 33.26 25.69
C LEU A 233 11.21 32.40 25.02
N ALA A 234 9.94 32.67 25.28
CA ALA A 234 8.83 31.91 24.72
C ALA A 234 8.80 31.99 23.18
N VAL A 235 9.07 33.17 22.63
CA VAL A 235 9.05 33.38 21.18
C VAL A 235 10.32 32.85 20.52
N GLN A 236 11.50 33.04 21.11
CA GLN A 236 12.75 32.44 20.65
C GLN A 236 12.72 30.92 20.69
N ALA A 237 11.94 30.32 21.59
CA ALA A 237 11.67 28.89 21.59
C ALA A 237 10.83 28.44 20.39
N PHE A 238 9.80 29.20 20.06
CA PHE A 238 8.88 28.87 18.98
C PHE A 238 9.54 28.96 17.59
N TYR A 239 10.40 29.95 17.37
CA TYR A 239 10.96 30.26 16.06
C TYR A 239 11.83 29.17 15.38
N PRO A 240 12.78 28.50 16.06
CA PRO A 240 13.54 27.41 15.46
C PRO A 240 12.64 26.21 15.13
N VAL A 241 11.56 26.00 15.90
CA VAL A 241 10.54 24.99 15.56
C VAL A 241 9.78 25.42 14.29
N ALA A 242 9.42 26.68 14.14
CA ALA A 242 8.75 27.19 12.93
C ALA A 242 9.64 27.04 11.69
N ILE A 243 10.92 27.43 11.77
CA ILE A 243 11.91 27.24 10.70
C ILE A 243 12.04 25.75 10.37
N LEU A 244 12.21 24.90 11.38
CA LEU A 244 12.39 23.46 11.20
C LEU A 244 11.13 22.82 10.59
N VAL A 245 9.92 23.17 11.03
CA VAL A 245 8.67 22.71 10.41
C VAL A 245 8.60 23.13 8.94
N CYS A 246 9.00 24.36 8.60
CA CYS A 246 9.06 24.84 7.22
C CYS A 246 10.04 24.00 6.39
N ILE A 247 11.28 23.85 6.86
CA ILE A 247 12.33 23.07 6.18
C ILE A 247 11.92 21.60 5.99
N LEU A 248 11.37 20.99 7.03
CA LEU A 248 11.03 19.57 7.05
C LEU A 248 9.80 19.25 6.22
N ARG A 249 8.80 20.13 6.20
CA ARG A 249 7.55 19.89 5.49
C ARG A 249 7.59 20.32 4.03
N GLN A 250 8.37 21.34 3.68
CA GLN A 250 8.56 21.74 2.29
C GLN A 250 9.56 20.84 1.54
N ARG A 251 10.13 19.81 2.21
CA ARG A 251 11.11 18.86 1.63
C ARG A 251 12.36 19.50 1.03
N MET A 252 12.58 20.80 1.24
CA MET A 252 13.47 21.55 0.36
C MET A 252 14.92 21.08 0.46
N TRP A 253 15.40 20.54 1.58
CA TRP A 253 16.85 20.34 1.77
C TRP A 253 17.32 18.89 1.98
N GLY A 254 16.57 17.88 1.51
CA GLY A 254 17.05 16.48 1.47
C GLY A 254 17.41 15.89 2.84
N LEU A 255 16.82 16.41 3.93
CA LEU A 255 17.13 15.96 5.28
C LEU A 255 16.57 14.56 5.54
N ASN A 256 17.41 13.64 6.01
CA ASN A 256 16.95 12.34 6.52
C ASN A 256 15.95 12.56 7.67
N LEU A 257 14.73 12.07 7.48
CA LEU A 257 13.61 12.30 8.39
C LEU A 257 13.96 11.91 9.83
N ALA A 258 14.79 10.87 10.06
CA ALA A 258 15.29 10.46 11.37
C ALA A 258 16.08 11.55 12.13
N VAL A 259 17.00 12.25 11.45
CA VAL A 259 17.83 13.32 12.04
C VAL A 259 16.95 14.51 12.39
N SER A 260 16.02 14.83 11.50
CA SER A 260 14.96 15.80 11.70
C SER A 260 14.08 15.51 12.94
N ARG A 261 13.70 14.24 13.17
CA ARG A 261 12.88 13.88 14.34
C ARG A 261 13.65 14.10 15.64
N ALA A 262 14.92 13.68 15.64
CA ALA A 262 15.80 13.84 16.79
C ALA A 262 16.07 15.31 17.09
N THR A 263 16.27 16.16 16.08
CA THR A 263 16.46 17.60 16.29
C THR A 263 15.19 18.30 16.75
N VAL A 264 14.02 18.04 16.15
CA VAL A 264 12.75 18.61 16.64
C VAL A 264 12.51 18.20 18.09
N ALA A 265 12.68 16.92 18.42
CA ALA A 265 12.46 16.41 19.78
C ALA A 265 13.49 16.96 20.78
N GLY A 266 14.76 17.02 20.39
CA GLY A 266 15.84 17.59 21.20
C GLY A 266 15.62 19.07 21.47
N THR A 267 15.37 19.87 20.42
CA THR A 267 15.05 21.29 20.53
C THR A 267 13.84 21.51 21.43
N LEU A 268 12.73 20.80 21.21
CA LEU A 268 11.55 20.93 22.06
C LEU A 268 11.85 20.59 23.54
N THR A 269 12.68 19.58 23.78
CA THR A 269 13.06 19.18 25.15
C THR A 269 13.87 20.27 25.84
N VAL A 270 14.87 20.83 25.16
CA VAL A 270 15.68 21.95 25.68
C VAL A 270 14.79 23.16 25.97
N LEU A 271 13.89 23.51 25.06
CA LEU A 271 12.97 24.63 25.23
C LEU A 271 11.99 24.44 26.38
N LEU A 272 11.50 23.22 26.58
CA LEU A 272 10.60 22.91 27.69
C LEU A 272 11.32 22.95 29.04
N LEU A 273 12.58 22.52 29.08
CA LEU A 273 13.42 22.65 30.28
C LEU A 273 13.71 24.12 30.59
N ALA A 274 14.01 24.94 29.58
CA ALA A 274 14.19 26.38 29.74
C ALA A 274 12.92 27.06 30.26
N LEU A 275 11.76 26.74 29.68
CA LEU A 275 10.46 27.23 30.13
C LEU A 275 10.20 26.85 31.59
N TYR A 276 10.51 25.61 31.99
CA TYR A 276 10.38 25.17 33.37
C TYR A 276 11.23 26.01 34.32
N VAL A 277 12.52 26.20 34.01
CA VAL A 277 13.44 27.02 34.83
C VAL A 277 12.87 28.42 34.98
N VAL A 278 12.41 29.01 33.89
CA VAL A 278 11.87 30.36 33.85
C VAL A 278 10.58 30.53 34.65
N VAL A 279 9.63 29.61 34.51
CA VAL A 279 8.39 29.69 35.28
C VAL A 279 8.70 29.51 36.76
N ALA A 280 9.62 28.60 37.11
CA ALA A 280 10.06 28.42 38.50
C ALA A 280 10.71 29.68 39.08
N THR A 281 11.64 30.34 38.36
CA THR A 281 12.24 31.60 38.83
C THR A 281 11.22 32.74 38.89
N ALA A 282 10.35 32.89 37.90
CA ALA A 282 9.34 33.94 37.89
C ALA A 282 8.35 33.80 39.06
N VAL A 283 7.87 32.58 39.33
CA VAL A 283 7.00 32.33 40.49
C VAL A 283 7.73 32.61 41.79
N THR A 284 9.00 32.22 41.91
CA THR A 284 9.81 32.49 43.10
C THR A 284 10.03 33.99 43.33
N ALA A 285 10.24 34.75 42.26
CA ALA A 285 10.42 36.21 42.32
C ALA A 285 9.12 36.99 42.60
N LEU A 286 7.96 36.39 42.34
CA LEU A 286 6.65 36.98 42.61
C LEU A 286 6.14 36.67 44.03
N LEU A 287 6.78 35.75 44.76
CA LEU A 287 6.46 35.46 46.15
C LEU A 287 7.06 36.55 47.06
N PRO A 288 6.32 37.03 48.08
CA PRO A 288 6.83 38.03 49.02
C PRO A 288 8.08 37.55 49.77
N GLU A 289 9.05 38.44 50.00
CA GLU A 289 10.21 38.16 50.85
C GLU A 289 9.75 37.81 52.28
N GLY A 290 9.93 36.55 52.69
CA GLY A 290 9.56 36.05 54.03
C GLY A 290 8.82 34.72 54.06
N ASP A 291 8.39 34.18 52.91
CA ASP A 291 7.66 32.91 52.87
C ASP A 291 8.56 31.69 53.12
N SER A 292 8.07 30.76 53.94
CA SER A 292 8.77 29.52 54.34
C SER A 292 9.22 28.68 53.14
N VAL A 293 10.30 27.90 53.28
CA VAL A 293 10.78 26.90 52.29
C VAL A 293 9.63 26.04 51.73
N GLY A 294 8.57 25.82 52.51
CA GLY A 294 7.35 25.14 52.07
C GLY A 294 6.61 25.82 50.92
N ALA A 295 6.49 27.16 50.91
CA ALA A 295 5.82 27.91 49.84
C ALA A 295 6.58 27.79 48.50
N GLN A 296 7.91 27.82 48.55
CA GLN A 296 8.77 27.61 47.38
C GLN A 296 8.66 26.17 46.84
N VAL A 297 8.57 25.17 47.73
CA VAL A 297 8.36 23.76 47.33
C VAL A 297 6.97 23.55 46.72
N VAL A 298 5.92 24.15 47.29
CA VAL A 298 4.56 24.08 46.74
C VAL A 298 4.50 24.77 45.38
N ALA A 299 5.09 25.96 45.24
CA ALA A 299 5.20 26.67 43.97
C ALA A 299 5.92 25.81 42.89
N ALA A 300 7.08 25.23 43.22
CA ALA A 300 7.80 24.34 42.32
C ALA A 300 6.97 23.10 41.94
N GLY A 301 6.25 22.51 42.90
CA GLY A 301 5.35 21.37 42.66
C GLY A 301 4.20 21.72 41.71
N VAL A 302 3.56 22.88 41.90
CA VAL A 302 2.48 23.37 41.03
C VAL A 302 2.99 23.62 39.61
N VAL A 303 4.17 24.23 39.46
CA VAL A 303 4.80 24.44 38.15
C VAL A 303 5.12 23.11 37.46
N ALA A 304 5.68 22.13 38.18
CA ALA A 304 5.98 20.81 37.64
C ALA A 304 4.71 20.09 37.14
N VAL A 305 3.62 20.15 37.91
CA VAL A 305 2.34 19.55 37.54
C VAL A 305 1.69 20.29 36.37
N ALA A 306 1.80 21.62 36.30
CA ALA A 306 1.23 22.44 35.22
C ALA A 306 1.99 22.29 33.89
N VAL A 307 3.31 22.10 33.91
CA VAL A 307 4.14 21.94 32.71
C VAL A 307 4.01 20.54 32.11
N GLN A 308 3.73 19.51 32.91
CA GLN A 308 3.62 18.11 32.45
C GLN A 308 2.54 17.86 31.38
N PRO A 309 1.29 18.37 31.48
CA PRO A 309 0.29 18.21 30.42
C PRO A 309 0.70 18.94 29.13
N VAL A 310 1.34 20.11 29.24
CA VAL A 310 1.87 20.87 28.09
C VAL A 310 2.97 20.06 27.39
N ARG A 311 3.87 19.44 28.17
CA ARG A 311 4.91 18.53 27.65
C ARG A 311 4.31 17.36 26.88
N LEU A 312 3.34 16.66 27.47
CA LEU A 312 2.69 15.51 26.84
C LEU A 312 1.90 15.91 25.58
N TRP A 313 1.25 17.07 25.61
CA TRP A 313 0.52 17.60 24.47
C TRP A 313 1.46 17.98 23.33
N LEU A 314 2.56 18.71 23.62
CA LEU A 314 3.59 19.06 22.65
C LEU A 314 4.26 17.80 22.08
N GLN A 315 4.62 16.83 22.92
CA GLN A 315 5.20 15.55 22.46
C GLN A 315 4.25 14.80 21.54
N ARG A 316 2.96 14.69 21.87
CA ARG A 316 1.96 14.04 21.00
C ARG A 316 1.78 14.78 19.69
N ARG A 317 1.73 16.12 19.72
CA ARG A 317 1.59 16.96 18.53
C ARG A 317 2.80 16.83 17.63
N VAL A 318 4.02 16.95 18.17
CA VAL A 318 5.28 16.73 17.45
C VAL A 318 5.35 15.31 16.91
N HIS A 319 4.97 14.29 17.69
CA HIS A 319 4.95 12.91 17.21
C HIS A 319 4.05 12.74 15.98
N ARG A 320 2.82 13.28 16.01
CA ARG A 320 1.94 13.28 14.82
C ARG A 320 2.50 14.12 13.68
N LEU A 321 3.13 15.26 13.97
CA LEU A 321 3.69 16.17 12.98
C LEU A 321 4.89 15.56 12.24
N VAL A 322 5.69 14.77 12.94
CA VAL A 322 7.00 14.25 12.50
C VAL A 322 6.93 12.80 12.00
N TYR A 323 6.04 11.99 12.57
CA TYR A 323 5.85 10.59 12.18
C TYR A 323 4.60 10.35 11.33
N GLY A 324 3.67 11.31 11.26
CA GLY A 324 2.38 11.14 10.58
C GLY A 324 1.48 10.11 11.29
N GLU A 325 0.23 9.96 10.84
CA GLU A 325 -0.72 9.00 11.42
C GLU A 325 -0.49 7.54 10.96
N GLY A 326 0.44 7.30 10.04
CA GLY A 326 0.68 5.98 9.40
C GLY A 326 1.47 4.95 10.23
N ALA A 327 1.64 5.15 11.53
CA ALA A 327 2.53 4.31 12.36
C ALA A 327 1.86 3.05 12.96
N ASP A 328 0.59 2.77 12.66
CA ASP A 328 -0.14 1.63 13.22
C ASP A 328 -0.55 0.60 12.13
N PRO A 329 0.24 -0.47 11.92
CA PRO A 329 -0.04 -1.52 10.93
C PRO A 329 -1.42 -2.15 11.11
N ALA A 330 -1.92 -2.24 12.35
CA ALA A 330 -3.22 -2.82 12.65
C ALA A 330 -4.38 -1.98 12.08
N ARG A 331 -4.22 -0.65 11.99
CA ARG A 331 -5.21 0.21 11.31
C ARG A 331 -5.14 0.03 9.80
N ALA A 332 -3.94 -0.06 9.22
CA ALA A 332 -3.77 -0.26 7.78
C ALA A 332 -4.44 -1.57 7.32
N VAL A 333 -4.22 -2.67 8.04
CA VAL A 333 -4.86 -3.96 7.76
C VAL A 333 -6.39 -3.87 7.85
N ARG A 334 -6.94 -3.20 8.87
CA ARG A 334 -8.41 -3.02 8.98
C ARG A 334 -9.00 -2.20 7.83
N THR A 335 -8.31 -1.14 7.40
CA THR A 335 -8.74 -0.31 6.27
C THR A 335 -8.70 -1.10 4.96
N LEU A 336 -7.64 -1.88 4.73
CA LEU A 336 -7.56 -2.77 3.57
C LEU A 336 -8.61 -3.89 3.62
N GLY A 337 -8.88 -4.45 4.80
CA GLY A 337 -9.92 -5.46 4.99
C GLY A 337 -11.32 -4.97 4.61
N ARG A 338 -11.63 -3.68 4.80
CA ARG A 338 -12.91 -3.10 4.35
C ARG A 338 -13.06 -3.11 2.83
N GLN A 339 -11.96 -3.04 2.06
CA GLN A 339 -12.02 -3.06 0.60
C GLN A 339 -12.60 -4.38 0.07
N PHE A 340 -12.37 -5.50 0.76
CA PHE A 340 -12.98 -6.80 0.42
C PHE A 340 -14.50 -6.81 0.53
N GLY A 341 -15.08 -5.93 1.36
CA GLY A 341 -16.54 -5.83 1.53
C GLY A 341 -17.21 -4.79 0.63
N SER A 342 -16.44 -3.86 0.05
CA SER A 342 -16.97 -2.73 -0.73
C SER A 342 -16.70 -2.80 -2.23
N ALA A 343 -15.74 -3.62 -2.68
CA ALA A 343 -15.43 -3.75 -4.10
C ALA A 343 -16.50 -4.55 -4.85
N GLU A 344 -16.97 -4.04 -5.98
CA GLU A 344 -17.94 -4.75 -6.84
C GLU A 344 -17.25 -5.70 -7.83
N THR A 345 -16.00 -5.40 -8.20
CA THR A 345 -15.20 -6.26 -9.08
C THR A 345 -13.81 -6.57 -8.50
N PRO A 346 -13.17 -7.68 -8.90
CA PRO A 346 -11.82 -8.02 -8.47
C PRO A 346 -10.74 -6.99 -8.85
N GLU A 347 -10.91 -6.27 -9.96
CA GLU A 347 -10.02 -5.20 -10.39
C GLU A 347 -10.13 -3.99 -9.45
N GLN A 348 -11.36 -3.58 -9.14
CA GLN A 348 -11.62 -2.51 -8.16
C GLN A 348 -11.06 -2.85 -6.77
N LEU A 349 -11.13 -4.13 -6.38
CA LEU A 349 -10.52 -4.61 -5.13
C LEU A 349 -9.01 -4.34 -5.14
N LEU A 350 -8.30 -4.71 -6.21
CA LEU A 350 -6.85 -4.49 -6.29
C LEU A 350 -6.48 -3.01 -6.35
N GLU A 351 -7.26 -2.19 -7.06
CA GLU A 351 -7.07 -0.73 -7.05
C GLU A 351 -7.27 -0.15 -5.64
N GLY A 352 -8.33 -0.56 -4.95
CA GLY A 352 -8.62 -0.15 -3.58
C GLY A 352 -7.56 -0.61 -2.58
N LEU A 353 -6.98 -1.80 -2.77
CA LEU A 353 -5.87 -2.32 -1.96
C LEU A 353 -4.58 -1.54 -2.23
N ALA A 354 -4.24 -1.27 -3.50
CA ALA A 354 -3.08 -0.47 -3.87
C ALA A 354 -3.19 0.96 -3.30
N ALA A 355 -4.37 1.58 -3.43
CA ALA A 355 -4.67 2.88 -2.84
C ALA A 355 -4.60 2.85 -1.31
N GLY A 356 -5.13 1.81 -0.67
CA GLY A 356 -5.08 1.65 0.78
C GLY A 356 -3.65 1.54 1.31
N VAL A 357 -2.77 0.79 0.63
CA VAL A 357 -1.34 0.72 0.98
C VAL A 357 -0.67 2.08 0.77
N GLY A 358 -0.95 2.73 -0.35
CA GLY A 358 -0.42 4.06 -0.68
C GLY A 358 -0.75 5.12 0.36
N VAL A 359 -2.03 5.19 0.76
CA VAL A 359 -2.52 6.12 1.78
C VAL A 359 -1.99 5.76 3.17
N ALA A 360 -2.04 4.48 3.56
CA ALA A 360 -1.63 4.03 4.90
C ALA A 360 -0.15 4.27 5.16
N LEU A 361 0.70 4.05 4.16
CA LEU A 361 2.15 4.21 4.26
C LEU A 361 2.65 5.56 3.73
N ARG A 362 1.75 6.43 3.25
CA ARG A 362 2.04 7.73 2.63
C ARG A 362 3.07 7.61 1.49
N LEU A 363 2.86 6.65 0.60
CA LEU A 363 3.72 6.44 -0.56
C LEU A 363 3.38 7.43 -1.67
N GLU A 364 4.31 7.60 -2.61
CA GLU A 364 4.06 8.37 -3.84
C GLU A 364 3.19 7.57 -4.80
N SER A 365 3.55 6.30 -4.96
CA SER A 365 2.87 5.37 -5.84
C SER A 365 2.95 3.94 -5.35
N VAL A 366 1.94 3.16 -5.68
CA VAL A 366 1.88 1.72 -5.50
C VAL A 366 1.41 1.12 -6.82
N SER A 367 2.17 0.19 -7.39
CA SER A 367 1.72 -0.59 -8.54
C SER A 367 1.82 -2.07 -8.23
N VAL A 368 0.75 -2.80 -8.54
CA VAL A 368 0.69 -4.25 -8.41
C VAL A 368 0.83 -4.83 -9.81
N ARG A 369 1.87 -5.63 -10.03
CA ARG A 369 2.22 -6.23 -11.32
C ARG A 369 2.09 -7.74 -11.25
N ARG A 370 1.52 -8.33 -12.27
CA ARG A 370 1.47 -9.78 -12.54
C ARG A 370 2.39 -10.10 -13.71
N THR A 371 2.60 -11.39 -13.99
CA THR A 371 3.26 -11.85 -15.22
C THR A 371 2.54 -11.38 -16.48
N SER A 372 1.21 -11.22 -16.44
CA SER A 372 0.40 -10.75 -17.55
C SER A 372 0.41 -9.22 -17.77
N GLY A 373 0.97 -8.44 -16.83
CA GLY A 373 1.01 -6.98 -16.94
C GLY A 373 0.73 -6.26 -15.62
N VAL A 374 0.35 -4.98 -15.71
CA VAL A 374 0.01 -4.16 -14.53
C VAL A 374 -1.44 -4.43 -14.15
N ALA A 375 -1.67 -4.88 -12.91
CA ALA A 375 -3.00 -5.23 -12.41
C ALA A 375 -3.69 -4.07 -11.69
N ALA A 376 -2.93 -3.21 -11.01
CA ALA A 376 -3.46 -2.00 -10.38
C ALA A 376 -2.36 -0.94 -10.22
N VAL A 377 -2.74 0.33 -10.29
CA VAL A 377 -1.84 1.48 -10.05
C VAL A 377 -2.54 2.51 -9.19
N TRP A 378 -1.82 3.01 -8.20
CA TRP A 378 -2.20 4.18 -7.42
C TRP A 378 -1.03 5.16 -7.40
N GLY A 379 -1.33 6.44 -7.61
CA GLY A 379 -0.32 7.51 -7.65
C GLY A 379 0.58 7.47 -8.90
N SER A 380 1.61 8.30 -8.91
CA SER A 380 2.56 8.44 -10.02
C SER A 380 4.00 8.36 -9.49
N ALA A 381 4.80 7.42 -10.00
CA ALA A 381 6.18 7.26 -9.56
C ALA A 381 7.09 8.33 -10.17
N THR A 382 7.82 9.09 -9.33
CA THR A 382 8.91 9.97 -9.78
C THR A 382 10.25 9.63 -9.14
N GLY A 383 10.25 8.83 -8.06
CA GLY A 383 11.43 8.40 -7.31
C GLY A 383 11.93 6.98 -7.61
N HIS A 384 12.85 6.52 -6.76
CA HIS A 384 13.37 5.15 -6.81
C HIS A 384 12.31 4.14 -6.35
N ALA A 385 12.06 3.14 -7.18
CA ALA A 385 11.09 2.10 -6.93
C ALA A 385 11.69 0.93 -6.14
N GLU A 386 11.05 0.54 -5.04
CA GLU A 386 11.34 -0.70 -4.31
C GLU A 386 10.28 -1.76 -4.65
N SER A 387 10.69 -3.01 -4.85
CA SER A 387 9.80 -4.12 -5.16
C SER A 387 9.68 -5.10 -3.99
N VAL A 388 8.47 -5.61 -3.79
CA VAL A 388 8.15 -6.67 -2.83
C VAL A 388 7.46 -7.79 -3.58
N GLU A 389 7.97 -9.01 -3.46
CA GLU A 389 7.34 -10.19 -4.07
C GLU A 389 6.04 -10.56 -3.35
N LEU A 390 5.03 -10.90 -4.14
CA LEU A 390 3.72 -11.36 -3.67
C LEU A 390 3.66 -12.87 -3.86
N VAL A 391 3.88 -13.61 -2.78
CA VAL A 391 4.04 -15.08 -2.80
C VAL A 391 2.86 -15.75 -2.13
N HIS A 392 2.26 -16.73 -2.79
CA HIS A 392 1.21 -17.57 -2.23
C HIS A 392 1.63 -19.04 -2.34
N ARG A 393 1.64 -19.77 -1.20
CA ARG A 393 2.03 -21.20 -1.14
C ARG A 393 3.39 -21.51 -1.80
N GLY A 394 4.35 -20.59 -1.71
CA GLY A 394 5.69 -20.74 -2.28
C GLY A 394 5.81 -20.37 -3.77
N ALA A 395 4.73 -19.99 -4.44
CA ALA A 395 4.76 -19.52 -5.82
C ALA A 395 4.61 -17.99 -5.89
N ALA A 396 5.45 -17.33 -6.70
CA ALA A 396 5.34 -15.89 -6.96
C ALA A 396 4.16 -15.60 -7.88
N LEU A 397 3.15 -14.88 -7.36
CA LEU A 397 1.96 -14.46 -8.12
C LEU A 397 2.15 -13.11 -8.82
N GLY A 398 3.06 -12.29 -8.31
CA GLY A 398 3.31 -10.95 -8.83
C GLY A 398 4.30 -10.18 -7.97
N THR A 399 4.47 -8.90 -8.31
CA THR A 399 5.32 -7.96 -7.58
C THR A 399 4.55 -6.70 -7.26
N MET A 400 4.67 -6.22 -6.03
CA MET A 400 4.21 -4.90 -5.63
C MET A 400 5.41 -3.95 -5.69
N VAL A 401 5.31 -2.95 -6.56
CA VAL A 401 6.35 -1.93 -6.74
C VAL A 401 5.85 -0.64 -6.12
N VAL A 402 6.63 -0.11 -5.17
CA VAL A 402 6.28 1.09 -4.42
C VAL A 402 7.35 2.15 -4.55
N THR A 403 6.92 3.41 -4.53
CA THR A 403 7.84 4.55 -4.59
C THR A 403 7.61 5.40 -3.36
N ALA A 404 8.70 5.69 -2.64
CA ALA A 404 8.66 6.65 -1.54
C ALA A 404 8.31 8.04 -2.10
N PRO A 405 7.71 8.94 -1.30
CA PRO A 405 7.51 10.32 -1.72
C PRO A 405 8.80 10.97 -2.24
N PRO A 406 8.71 11.93 -3.18
CA PRO A 406 9.88 12.59 -3.76
C PRO A 406 10.87 13.09 -2.69
N GLY A 407 12.13 12.66 -2.79
CA GLY A 407 13.19 13.01 -1.84
C GLY A 407 13.20 12.21 -0.52
N GLU A 408 12.28 11.26 -0.34
CA GLU A 408 12.26 10.32 0.79
C GLU A 408 12.81 8.95 0.37
N SER A 409 13.28 8.17 1.35
CA SER A 409 13.58 6.74 1.18
C SER A 409 12.74 5.93 2.17
N LEU A 410 12.40 4.69 1.81
CA LEU A 410 11.63 3.84 2.69
C LEU A 410 12.46 3.53 3.94
N GLY A 411 11.94 3.85 5.12
CA GLY A 411 12.59 3.50 6.38
C GLY A 411 12.43 2.01 6.70
N ALA A 412 13.29 1.46 7.57
CA ALA A 412 13.22 0.05 8.01
C ALA A 412 11.86 -0.35 8.64
N ARG A 413 11.13 0.62 9.22
CA ARG A 413 9.76 0.38 9.73
C ARG A 413 8.75 0.27 8.59
N THR A 414 8.80 1.17 7.61
CA THR A 414 7.92 1.14 6.43
C THR A 414 8.15 -0.13 5.62
N ARG A 415 9.40 -0.58 5.46
CA ARG A 415 9.71 -1.86 4.81
C ARG A 415 9.09 -3.06 5.52
N ARG A 416 9.17 -3.12 6.86
CA ARG A 416 8.49 -4.17 7.64
C ARG A 416 6.97 -4.14 7.44
N SER A 417 6.35 -2.96 7.51
CA SER A 417 4.92 -2.85 7.27
C SER A 417 4.52 -3.16 5.82
N LEU A 418 5.37 -2.87 4.83
CA LEU A 418 5.15 -3.31 3.44
C LEU A 418 5.13 -4.85 3.34
N THR A 419 6.05 -5.54 4.04
CA THR A 419 6.06 -7.00 4.09
C THR A 419 4.81 -7.56 4.78
N GLU A 420 4.32 -6.91 5.84
CA GLU A 420 3.07 -7.33 6.51
C GLU A 420 1.83 -7.12 5.63
N LEU A 421 1.76 -5.98 4.93
CA LEU A 421 0.61 -5.62 4.08
C LEU A 421 0.63 -6.37 2.73
N SER A 422 1.80 -6.87 2.29
CA SER A 422 1.90 -7.65 1.04
C SER A 422 1.04 -8.91 1.09
N ALA A 423 0.84 -9.52 2.26
CA ALA A 423 -0.05 -10.67 2.43
C ALA A 423 -1.50 -10.34 2.06
N VAL A 424 -1.98 -9.14 2.39
CA VAL A 424 -3.34 -8.69 2.08
C VAL A 424 -3.50 -8.43 0.57
N VAL A 425 -2.51 -7.79 -0.05
CA VAL A 425 -2.50 -7.58 -1.51
C VAL A 425 -2.40 -8.92 -2.26
N THR A 426 -1.60 -9.86 -1.74
CA THR A 426 -1.49 -11.22 -2.28
C THR A 426 -2.84 -11.95 -2.24
N ALA A 427 -3.59 -11.83 -1.14
CA ALA A 427 -4.94 -12.39 -1.05
C ALA A 427 -5.89 -11.79 -2.11
N GLY A 428 -5.81 -10.48 -2.35
CA GLY A 428 -6.57 -9.82 -3.42
C GLY A 428 -6.23 -10.37 -4.82
N LEU A 429 -4.94 -10.62 -5.10
CA LEU A 429 -4.51 -11.24 -6.36
C LEU A 429 -5.04 -12.66 -6.53
N VAL A 430 -5.08 -13.45 -5.44
CA VAL A 430 -5.66 -14.80 -5.47
C VAL A 430 -7.15 -14.76 -5.82
N VAL A 431 -7.89 -13.77 -5.29
CA VAL A 431 -9.31 -13.57 -5.63
C VAL A 431 -9.48 -13.24 -7.11
N LEU A 432 -8.68 -12.30 -7.66
CA LEU A 432 -8.73 -11.97 -9.08
C LEU A 432 -8.43 -13.20 -9.97
N GLN A 433 -7.34 -13.92 -9.69
CA GLN A 433 -6.98 -15.12 -10.46
C GLN A 433 -8.09 -16.18 -10.43
N SER A 434 -8.73 -16.35 -9.27
CA SER A 434 -9.82 -17.32 -9.12
C SER A 434 -11.06 -16.91 -9.92
N ALA A 435 -11.38 -15.63 -9.95
CA ALA A 435 -12.48 -15.09 -10.75
C ALA A 435 -12.23 -15.25 -12.26
N GLU A 436 -11.02 -14.94 -12.73
CA GLU A 436 -10.61 -15.13 -14.13
C GLU A 436 -10.71 -16.62 -14.54
N ASN A 437 -10.17 -17.53 -13.72
CA ASN A 437 -10.22 -18.96 -13.97
C ASN A 437 -11.67 -19.48 -14.07
N LEU A 438 -12.55 -19.00 -13.18
CA LEU A 438 -13.97 -19.37 -13.20
C LEU A 438 -14.66 -18.85 -14.47
N GLN A 439 -14.35 -17.63 -14.89
CA GLN A 439 -14.95 -17.05 -16.09
C GLN A 439 -14.49 -17.78 -17.36
N GLU A 440 -13.21 -18.18 -17.42
CA GLU A 440 -12.67 -18.97 -18.52
C GLU A 440 -13.29 -20.37 -18.58
N ALA A 441 -13.41 -21.05 -17.42
CA ALA A 441 -14.08 -22.34 -17.34
C ALA A 441 -15.54 -22.26 -17.82
N ARG A 442 -16.27 -21.20 -17.44
CA ARG A 442 -17.64 -20.96 -17.91
C ARG A 442 -17.73 -20.73 -19.42
N ARG A 443 -16.80 -19.96 -19.99
CA ARG A 443 -16.74 -19.73 -21.44
C ARG A 443 -16.48 -21.04 -22.19
N ARG A 444 -15.53 -21.84 -21.72
CA ARG A 444 -15.22 -23.15 -22.30
C ARG A 444 -16.41 -24.12 -22.23
N LEU A 445 -17.12 -24.15 -21.11
CA LEU A 445 -18.34 -24.96 -20.99
C LEU A 445 -19.44 -24.49 -21.96
N ALA A 446 -19.60 -23.18 -22.13
CA ALA A 446 -20.58 -22.63 -23.06
C ALA A 446 -20.23 -22.94 -24.52
N SER A 447 -18.94 -22.88 -24.90
CA SER A 447 -18.49 -23.22 -26.25
C SER A 447 -18.71 -24.70 -26.56
N VAL A 448 -18.36 -25.60 -25.63
CA VAL A 448 -18.58 -27.05 -25.78
C VAL A 448 -20.07 -27.36 -25.97
N ARG A 449 -20.96 -26.76 -25.16
CA ARG A 449 -22.42 -26.94 -25.32
C ARG A 449 -22.95 -26.43 -26.67
N LEU A 450 -22.38 -25.34 -27.19
CA LEU A 450 -22.78 -24.80 -28.48
C LEU A 450 -22.34 -25.72 -29.62
N GLU A 451 -21.11 -26.23 -29.57
CA GLU A 451 -20.56 -27.18 -30.53
C GLU A 451 -21.41 -28.47 -30.58
N GLU A 452 -21.75 -29.03 -29.42
CA GLU A 452 -22.62 -30.20 -29.29
C GLU A 452 -24.00 -29.94 -29.93
N ARG A 453 -24.65 -28.81 -29.61
CA ARG A 453 -25.95 -28.45 -30.21
C ARG A 453 -25.88 -28.27 -31.73
N GLN A 454 -24.78 -27.71 -32.24
CA GLN A 454 -24.58 -27.54 -33.67
C GLN A 454 -24.30 -28.86 -34.39
N MET A 455 -23.61 -29.80 -33.74
CA MET A 455 -23.40 -31.16 -34.23
C MET A 455 -24.75 -31.88 -34.36
N ILE A 456 -25.54 -31.91 -33.28
CA ILE A 456 -26.88 -32.51 -33.26
C ILE A 456 -27.76 -31.92 -34.37
N ARG A 457 -27.78 -30.59 -34.51
CA ARG A 457 -28.57 -29.94 -35.56
C ARG A 457 -28.14 -30.36 -36.96
N ARG A 458 -26.83 -30.47 -37.23
CA ARG A 458 -26.29 -30.90 -38.53
C ARG A 458 -26.66 -32.34 -38.84
N GLU A 459 -26.45 -33.26 -37.89
CA GLU A 459 -26.81 -34.67 -38.07
C GLU A 459 -28.31 -34.87 -38.33
N LEU A 460 -29.16 -34.14 -37.60
CA LEU A 460 -30.61 -34.17 -37.83
C LEU A 460 -31.00 -33.55 -39.19
N HIS A 461 -30.46 -32.38 -39.51
CA HIS A 461 -30.86 -31.63 -40.70
C HIS A 461 -30.34 -32.27 -42.00
N ASP A 462 -29.08 -32.69 -42.02
CA ASP A 462 -28.42 -33.20 -43.22
C ASP A 462 -28.69 -34.71 -43.42
N GLY A 463 -28.94 -35.46 -42.34
CA GLY A 463 -29.31 -36.88 -42.39
C GLY A 463 -30.80 -37.14 -42.61
N LEU A 464 -31.68 -36.57 -41.78
CA LEU A 464 -33.10 -36.93 -41.79
C LEU A 464 -33.93 -36.10 -42.78
N GLY A 465 -33.61 -34.82 -42.94
CA GLY A 465 -34.40 -33.90 -43.76
C GLY A 465 -34.55 -34.36 -45.22
N PRO A 466 -33.43 -34.53 -45.97
CA PRO A 466 -33.47 -35.00 -47.35
C PRO A 466 -34.08 -36.39 -47.50
N SER A 467 -33.80 -37.30 -46.57
CA SER A 467 -34.30 -38.67 -46.63
C SER A 467 -35.82 -38.75 -46.45
N LEU A 468 -36.38 -38.03 -45.46
CA LEU A 468 -37.83 -37.94 -45.27
C LEU A 468 -38.54 -37.23 -46.43
N ALA A 469 -37.93 -36.21 -47.01
CA ALA A 469 -38.45 -35.55 -48.21
C ALA A 469 -38.48 -36.52 -49.41
N GLY A 470 -37.43 -37.33 -49.59
CA GLY A 470 -37.35 -38.39 -50.59
C GLY A 470 -38.43 -39.45 -50.39
N ILE A 471 -38.64 -39.91 -49.15
CA ILE A 471 -39.69 -40.89 -48.82
C ILE A 471 -41.08 -40.34 -49.17
N ARG A 472 -41.36 -39.06 -48.85
CA ARG A 472 -42.63 -38.40 -49.19
C ARG A 472 -42.87 -38.36 -50.70
N LEU A 473 -41.86 -38.02 -51.49
CA LEU A 473 -41.96 -37.97 -52.95
C LEU A 473 -42.14 -39.37 -53.55
N GLY A 474 -41.43 -40.37 -53.04
CA GLY A 474 -41.59 -41.77 -53.44
C GLY A 474 -43.01 -42.29 -53.18
N LEU A 475 -43.60 -41.96 -52.03
CA LEU A 475 -44.99 -42.32 -51.70
C LEU A 475 -45.99 -41.69 -52.68
N GLN A 476 -45.75 -40.45 -53.13
CA GLN A 476 -46.57 -39.83 -54.19
C GLN A 476 -46.42 -40.56 -55.52
N GLY A 477 -45.21 -40.97 -55.88
CA GLY A 477 -44.93 -41.79 -57.06
C GLY A 477 -45.66 -43.13 -57.02
N ALA A 478 -45.57 -43.85 -55.90
CA ALA A 478 -46.29 -45.11 -55.69
C ALA A 478 -47.80 -44.92 -55.83
N ARG A 479 -48.36 -43.83 -55.27
CA ARG A 479 -49.79 -43.52 -55.38
C ARG A 479 -50.24 -43.32 -56.83
N ASN A 480 -49.40 -42.71 -57.67
CA ASN A 480 -49.71 -42.50 -59.09
C ASN A 480 -49.64 -43.81 -59.90
N LEU A 481 -48.79 -44.76 -59.50
CA LEU A 481 -48.63 -46.06 -60.16
C LEU A 481 -49.73 -47.08 -59.81
N LEU A 482 -50.43 -46.93 -58.68
CA LEU A 482 -51.46 -47.87 -58.20
C LEU A 482 -52.53 -48.24 -59.25
N GLY A 483 -52.90 -47.31 -60.13
CA GLY A 483 -53.93 -47.54 -61.16
C GLY A 483 -53.40 -48.15 -62.46
N SER A 484 -52.12 -47.97 -62.77
CA SER A 484 -51.53 -48.35 -64.07
C SER A 484 -50.58 -49.54 -63.99
N ASP A 485 -49.82 -49.65 -62.90
CA ASP A 485 -48.87 -50.73 -62.64
C ASP A 485 -48.78 -51.02 -61.13
N PRO A 486 -49.69 -51.88 -60.62
CA PRO A 486 -49.74 -52.22 -59.19
C PRO A 486 -48.49 -52.95 -58.69
N ALA A 487 -47.79 -53.69 -59.56
CA ALA A 487 -46.59 -54.43 -59.18
C ALA A 487 -45.42 -53.48 -58.93
N ALA A 488 -45.20 -52.51 -59.82
CA ALA A 488 -44.19 -51.46 -59.63
C ALA A 488 -44.50 -50.56 -58.42
N ALA A 489 -45.79 -50.29 -58.13
CA ALA A 489 -46.20 -49.56 -56.94
C ALA A 489 -45.85 -50.31 -55.64
N ALA A 490 -46.06 -51.64 -55.61
CA ALA A 490 -45.72 -52.48 -54.46
C ALA A 490 -44.21 -52.55 -54.21
N GLU A 491 -43.38 -52.70 -55.25
CA GLU A 491 -41.92 -52.66 -55.13
C GLU A 491 -41.42 -51.32 -54.60
N LEU A 492 -41.94 -50.21 -55.12
CA LEU A 492 -41.56 -48.87 -54.66
C LEU A 492 -41.94 -48.64 -53.19
N ILE A 493 -43.11 -49.12 -52.75
CA ILE A 493 -43.50 -49.07 -51.34
C ILE A 493 -42.54 -49.89 -50.46
N GLY A 494 -42.14 -51.08 -50.89
CA GLY A 494 -41.17 -51.92 -50.17
C GLY A 494 -39.82 -51.22 -49.98
N ALA A 495 -39.27 -50.65 -51.05
CA ALA A 495 -38.01 -49.89 -50.98
C ALA A 495 -38.10 -48.65 -50.06
N LEU A 496 -39.25 -47.98 -50.04
CA LEU A 496 -39.50 -46.84 -49.16
C LEU A 496 -39.63 -47.23 -47.68
N GLN A 497 -40.20 -48.40 -47.40
CA GLN A 497 -40.27 -48.96 -46.05
C GLN A 497 -38.87 -49.30 -45.52
N GLU A 498 -38.03 -49.95 -46.33
CA GLU A 498 -36.63 -50.23 -45.97
C GLU A 498 -35.85 -48.93 -45.68
N GLN A 499 -36.02 -47.91 -46.53
CA GLN A 499 -35.38 -46.61 -46.34
C GLN A 499 -35.86 -45.93 -45.05
N LEU A 500 -37.16 -46.00 -44.73
CA LEU A 500 -37.72 -45.46 -43.48
C LEU A 500 -37.17 -46.21 -42.26
N ASP A 501 -37.09 -47.54 -42.30
CA ASP A 501 -36.54 -48.35 -41.21
C ASP A 501 -35.06 -48.02 -40.96
N HIS A 502 -34.29 -47.79 -42.03
CA HIS A 502 -32.91 -47.30 -41.92
C HIS A 502 -32.83 -45.92 -41.24
N GLN A 503 -33.72 -44.97 -41.56
CA GLN A 503 -33.74 -43.67 -40.89
C GLN A 503 -34.16 -43.77 -39.42
N VAL A 504 -35.16 -44.61 -39.10
CA VAL A 504 -35.59 -44.85 -37.70
C VAL A 504 -34.46 -45.46 -36.88
N GLU A 505 -33.70 -46.41 -37.44
CA GLU A 505 -32.54 -46.96 -36.76
C GLU A 505 -31.41 -45.93 -36.62
N GLY A 506 -31.22 -45.04 -37.60
CA GLY A 506 -30.30 -43.91 -37.51
C GLY A 506 -30.65 -42.93 -36.37
N VAL A 507 -31.93 -42.55 -36.24
CA VAL A 507 -32.42 -41.72 -35.12
C VAL A 507 -32.21 -42.45 -33.79
N ARG A 508 -32.51 -43.75 -33.72
CA ARG A 508 -32.29 -44.53 -32.50
C ARG A 508 -30.81 -44.64 -32.15
N GLN A 509 -29.91 -44.78 -33.12
CA GLN A 509 -28.48 -44.79 -32.87
C GLN A 509 -27.99 -43.44 -32.36
N LEU A 510 -28.44 -42.32 -32.96
CA LEU A 510 -28.14 -40.97 -32.47
C LEU A 510 -28.70 -40.72 -31.06
N SER A 511 -29.90 -41.25 -30.78
CA SER A 511 -30.53 -41.19 -29.45
C SER A 511 -29.89 -42.13 -28.43
N ARG A 512 -29.18 -43.19 -28.85
CA ARG A 512 -28.41 -44.10 -27.97
C ARG A 512 -26.98 -43.60 -27.75
N SER A 513 -26.43 -42.81 -28.68
CA SER A 513 -25.16 -42.10 -28.49
C SER A 513 -25.31 -40.89 -27.58
N MET A 514 -26.54 -40.36 -27.47
CA MET A 514 -26.96 -39.56 -26.32
C MET A 514 -27.38 -40.53 -25.20
N PHE A 515 -26.98 -40.29 -23.95
CA PHE A 515 -27.22 -41.24 -22.84
C PHE A 515 -28.69 -41.69 -22.74
N PRO A 516 -29.00 -42.97 -22.46
CA PRO A 516 -30.38 -43.42 -22.30
C PRO A 516 -31.04 -42.68 -21.12
N PRO A 517 -32.26 -42.15 -21.25
CA PRO A 517 -32.97 -41.48 -20.15
C PRO A 517 -33.08 -42.35 -18.89
N VAL A 518 -33.23 -43.67 -19.07
CA VAL A 518 -33.30 -44.65 -17.98
C VAL A 518 -32.02 -44.76 -17.17
N LEU A 519 -30.86 -44.47 -17.78
CA LEU A 519 -29.58 -44.41 -17.05
C LEU A 519 -29.53 -43.22 -16.09
N ASP A 520 -30.08 -42.07 -16.51
CA ASP A 520 -30.17 -40.85 -15.68
C ASP A 520 -31.26 -40.96 -14.59
N GLU A 521 -32.40 -41.60 -14.90
CA GLU A 521 -33.56 -41.66 -14.00
C GLU A 521 -33.52 -42.85 -13.02
N LEU A 522 -33.06 -44.03 -13.47
CA LEU A 522 -33.16 -45.29 -12.74
C LEU A 522 -31.80 -45.96 -12.48
N GLY A 523 -30.72 -45.48 -13.11
CA GLY A 523 -29.36 -45.94 -12.90
C GLY A 523 -28.96 -47.15 -13.76
N LEU A 524 -27.72 -47.61 -13.56
CA LEU A 524 -27.06 -48.59 -14.43
C LEU A 524 -27.83 -49.91 -14.59
N VAL A 525 -28.30 -50.50 -13.49
CA VAL A 525 -28.91 -51.85 -13.52
C VAL A 525 -30.23 -51.87 -14.30
N PRO A 526 -31.20 -50.96 -14.05
CA PRO A 526 -32.38 -50.85 -14.89
C PRO A 526 -32.06 -50.61 -16.37
N ALA A 527 -31.08 -49.76 -16.67
CA ALA A 527 -30.66 -49.50 -18.05
C ALA A 527 -30.09 -50.76 -18.74
N LEU A 528 -29.33 -51.60 -18.04
CA LEU A 528 -28.82 -52.87 -18.58
C LEU A 528 -29.94 -53.89 -18.83
N HIS A 529 -30.93 -53.99 -17.94
CA HIS A 529 -32.10 -54.83 -18.15
C HIS A 529 -32.96 -54.36 -19.32
N GLU A 530 -33.10 -53.05 -19.49
CA GLU A 530 -33.78 -52.48 -20.64
C GLU A 530 -33.03 -52.77 -21.95
N LEU A 531 -31.70 -52.67 -21.94
CA LEU A 531 -30.85 -53.07 -23.07
C LEU A 531 -31.08 -54.53 -23.46
N ALA A 532 -31.23 -55.44 -22.49
CA ALA A 532 -31.56 -56.84 -22.73
C ALA A 532 -32.96 -57.05 -23.30
N ALA A 533 -33.96 -56.34 -22.78
CA ALA A 533 -35.35 -56.43 -23.23
C ALA A 533 -35.54 -55.89 -24.67
N ASN A 534 -34.74 -54.89 -25.05
CA ASN A 534 -34.84 -54.24 -26.36
C ASN A 534 -34.08 -54.96 -27.49
N GLN A 535 -33.43 -56.10 -27.22
CA GLN A 535 -32.82 -56.90 -28.27
C GLN A 535 -33.89 -57.57 -29.14
N ARG A 536 -33.90 -57.27 -30.44
CA ARG A 536 -34.77 -57.90 -31.43
C ARG A 536 -33.99 -58.94 -32.24
N SER A 537 -34.68 -60.04 -32.56
CA SER A 537 -34.29 -61.13 -33.49
C SER A 537 -32.95 -61.85 -33.23
N GLY A 538 -33.02 -63.12 -32.84
CA GLY A 538 -31.93 -64.11 -32.96
C GLY A 538 -30.82 -64.07 -31.90
N PHE A 539 -30.52 -62.92 -31.28
CA PHE A 539 -29.40 -62.76 -30.34
C PHE A 539 -29.88 -62.55 -28.89
N ARG A 540 -29.60 -63.49 -27.99
CA ARG A 540 -30.05 -63.49 -26.59
C ARG A 540 -29.05 -62.80 -25.66
N LEU A 541 -29.43 -61.65 -25.10
CA LEU A 541 -28.66 -60.97 -24.05
C LEU A 541 -29.19 -61.36 -22.66
N ARG A 542 -28.34 -61.96 -21.82
CA ARG A 542 -28.66 -62.24 -20.41
C ARG A 542 -27.91 -61.28 -19.50
N VAL A 543 -28.61 -60.59 -18.61
CA VAL A 543 -28.02 -59.65 -17.65
C VAL A 543 -28.22 -60.18 -16.24
N GLN A 544 -27.13 -60.34 -15.51
CA GLN A 544 -27.13 -60.59 -14.08
C GLN A 544 -26.37 -59.44 -13.42
N ALA A 545 -27.06 -58.63 -12.63
CA ALA A 545 -26.47 -57.48 -11.98
C ALA A 545 -26.85 -57.45 -10.50
N ASP A 546 -25.86 -57.27 -9.64
CA ASP A 546 -26.09 -57.03 -8.21
C ASP A 546 -26.76 -55.65 -8.02
N PRO A 547 -27.58 -55.44 -6.98
CA PRO A 547 -28.13 -54.12 -6.69
C PRO A 547 -26.99 -53.12 -6.43
N PRO A 548 -26.92 -52.01 -7.19
CA PRO A 548 -25.77 -51.12 -7.15
C PRO A 548 -25.81 -50.26 -5.88
N PRO A 549 -24.65 -49.92 -5.27
CA PRO A 549 -24.55 -48.70 -4.46
C PRO A 549 -24.85 -47.47 -5.36
N ARG A 550 -25.12 -46.30 -4.77
CA ARG A 550 -25.32 -45.07 -5.56
C ARG A 550 -24.06 -44.80 -6.41
N LEU A 551 -24.18 -44.98 -7.72
CA LEU A 551 -23.12 -44.72 -8.69
C LEU A 551 -23.14 -43.26 -9.13
N GLY A 552 -21.97 -42.68 -9.36
CA GLY A 552 -21.87 -41.40 -10.06
C GLY A 552 -22.35 -41.52 -11.51
N ALA A 553 -22.85 -40.42 -12.08
CA ALA A 553 -23.34 -40.38 -13.46
C ALA A 553 -22.24 -40.80 -14.46
N GLU A 554 -21.01 -40.33 -14.25
CA GLU A 554 -19.85 -40.63 -15.11
C GLU A 554 -19.49 -42.13 -15.12
N ILE A 555 -19.50 -42.79 -13.95
CA ILE A 555 -19.20 -44.22 -13.84
C ILE A 555 -20.33 -45.05 -14.48
N SER A 556 -21.58 -44.63 -14.27
CA SER A 556 -22.76 -45.29 -14.86
C SER A 556 -22.73 -45.17 -16.39
N ALA A 557 -22.41 -43.99 -16.91
CA ALA A 557 -22.21 -43.69 -18.33
C ALA A 557 -21.12 -44.56 -18.96
N ALA A 558 -19.92 -44.59 -18.35
CA ALA A 558 -18.81 -45.36 -18.88
C ALA A 558 -19.09 -46.87 -18.85
N ALA A 559 -19.62 -47.40 -17.75
CA ALA A 559 -19.99 -48.81 -17.62
C ALA A 559 -21.03 -49.22 -18.67
N TYR A 560 -22.10 -48.43 -18.82
CA TYR A 560 -23.14 -48.69 -19.80
C TYR A 560 -22.59 -48.64 -21.24
N GLY A 561 -21.79 -47.61 -21.56
CA GLY A 561 -21.16 -47.49 -22.87
C GLY A 561 -20.22 -48.64 -23.22
N ILE A 562 -19.47 -49.17 -22.25
CA ILE A 562 -18.62 -50.35 -22.43
C ILE A 562 -19.48 -51.60 -22.73
N VAL A 563 -20.58 -51.80 -22.00
CA VAL A 563 -21.48 -52.94 -22.24
C VAL A 563 -22.12 -52.86 -23.62
N VAL A 564 -22.64 -51.70 -24.03
CA VAL A 564 -23.27 -51.52 -25.35
C VAL A 564 -22.29 -51.84 -26.48
N GLU A 565 -21.06 -51.36 -26.37
CA GLU A 565 -20.02 -51.62 -27.36
C GLU A 565 -19.61 -53.09 -27.40
N ALA A 566 -19.42 -53.73 -26.23
CA ALA A 566 -19.09 -55.15 -26.12
C ALA A 566 -20.20 -56.05 -26.70
N VAL A 567 -21.47 -55.77 -26.37
CA VAL A 567 -22.64 -56.49 -26.90
C VAL A 567 -22.76 -56.30 -28.41
N THR A 568 -22.49 -55.08 -28.91
CA THR A 568 -22.51 -54.79 -30.35
C THR A 568 -21.43 -55.58 -31.09
N ASN A 569 -20.23 -55.66 -30.53
CA ASN A 569 -19.13 -56.45 -31.09
C ASN A 569 -19.46 -57.95 -31.08
N ALA A 570 -20.01 -58.47 -29.99
CA ALA A 570 -20.48 -59.85 -29.93
C ALA A 570 -21.51 -60.13 -31.03
N ARG A 571 -22.54 -59.29 -31.17
CA ARG A 571 -23.57 -59.46 -32.20
C ARG A 571 -23.02 -59.42 -33.63
N ARG A 572 -22.03 -58.56 -33.91
CA ARG A 572 -21.47 -58.37 -35.25
C ARG A 572 -20.40 -59.39 -35.63
N HIS A 573 -19.65 -59.89 -34.66
CA HIS A 573 -18.39 -60.60 -34.94
C HIS A 573 -18.32 -62.00 -34.33
N SER A 574 -19.09 -62.32 -33.29
CA SER A 574 -18.94 -63.60 -32.57
C SER A 574 -19.53 -64.80 -33.31
N GLY A 575 -20.61 -64.59 -34.07
CA GLY A 575 -21.42 -65.70 -34.61
C GLY A 575 -22.19 -66.50 -33.54
N ALA A 576 -22.21 -66.04 -32.29
CA ALA A 576 -22.95 -66.67 -31.20
C ALA A 576 -24.44 -66.33 -31.20
N ASP A 577 -25.26 -67.21 -30.61
CA ASP A 577 -26.70 -67.00 -30.41
C ASP A 577 -27.01 -65.96 -29.29
N GLY A 578 -25.99 -65.39 -28.66
CA GLY A 578 -26.17 -64.46 -27.53
C GLY A 578 -24.89 -64.16 -26.76
N CYS A 579 -25.03 -63.34 -25.72
CA CYS A 579 -23.98 -63.05 -24.76
C CYS A 579 -24.56 -62.80 -23.35
N ARG A 580 -23.69 -62.92 -22.34
CA ARG A 580 -24.01 -62.72 -20.93
C ARG A 580 -23.26 -61.50 -20.40
N VAL A 581 -23.93 -60.70 -19.57
CA VAL A 581 -23.37 -59.56 -18.86
C VAL A 581 -23.54 -59.79 -17.36
N ASP A 582 -22.43 -59.82 -16.63
CA ASP A 582 -22.39 -59.89 -15.18
C ASP A 582 -21.84 -58.58 -14.61
N ALA A 583 -22.63 -57.87 -13.81
CA ALA A 583 -22.21 -56.64 -13.14
C ALA A 583 -22.19 -56.86 -11.62
N THR A 584 -21.01 -56.79 -11.02
CA THR A 584 -20.79 -57.08 -9.60
C THR A 584 -20.13 -55.90 -8.89
N PHE A 585 -20.50 -55.69 -7.63
CA PHE A 585 -20.01 -54.61 -6.79
C PHE A 585 -19.20 -55.19 -5.62
N ALA A 586 -17.90 -54.91 -5.57
CA ALA A 586 -17.04 -55.39 -4.48
C ALA A 586 -15.93 -54.38 -4.17
N ARG A 587 -15.70 -54.11 -2.88
CA ARG A 587 -14.53 -53.35 -2.36
C ARG A 587 -14.21 -52.08 -3.18
N GLU A 588 -15.20 -51.17 -3.30
CA GLU A 588 -15.08 -49.89 -4.03
C GLU A 588 -14.85 -49.99 -5.54
N MET A 589 -15.08 -51.16 -6.14
CA MET A 589 -14.97 -51.38 -7.58
C MET A 589 -16.26 -51.94 -8.16
N LEU A 590 -16.66 -51.39 -9.31
CA LEU A 590 -17.62 -52.01 -10.23
C LEU A 590 -16.84 -52.90 -11.21
N THR A 591 -17.16 -54.20 -11.22
CA THR A 591 -16.64 -55.13 -12.22
C THR A 591 -17.76 -55.55 -13.16
N VAL A 592 -17.59 -55.27 -14.44
CA VAL A 592 -18.52 -55.67 -15.50
C VAL A 592 -17.83 -56.67 -16.41
N VAL A 593 -18.40 -57.87 -16.50
CA VAL A 593 -17.90 -58.97 -17.33
C VAL A 593 -18.91 -59.25 -18.43
N ILE A 594 -18.47 -59.23 -19.68
CA ILE A 594 -19.29 -59.57 -20.85
C ILE A 594 -18.69 -60.81 -21.50
N HIS A 595 -19.49 -61.86 -21.67
CA HIS A 595 -19.08 -63.16 -22.20
C HIS A 595 -19.91 -63.52 -23.43
N ASP A 596 -19.27 -63.82 -24.56
CA ASP A 596 -19.90 -64.48 -25.70
C ASP A 596 -19.23 -65.83 -25.99
N ASP A 597 -20.04 -66.81 -26.42
CA ASP A 597 -19.60 -68.18 -26.74
C ASP A 597 -19.24 -68.33 -28.24
N GLY A 598 -18.79 -67.25 -28.88
CA GLY A 598 -18.57 -67.20 -30.32
C GLY A 598 -17.23 -67.76 -30.80
N CYS A 599 -16.89 -67.42 -32.04
CA CYS A 599 -15.68 -67.92 -32.69
C CYS A 599 -14.36 -67.34 -32.16
N GLY A 600 -14.42 -66.29 -31.32
CA GLY A 600 -13.26 -65.58 -30.78
C GLY A 600 -12.43 -64.86 -31.85
N PHE A 601 -11.44 -64.08 -31.42
CA PHE A 601 -10.50 -63.38 -32.31
C PHE A 601 -9.08 -63.36 -31.74
N ASP A 602 -8.10 -62.99 -32.55
CA ASP A 602 -6.72 -62.80 -32.08
C ASP A 602 -6.56 -61.37 -31.52
N PRO A 603 -6.40 -61.20 -30.20
CA PRO A 603 -6.25 -59.89 -29.59
C PRO A 603 -4.92 -59.19 -29.93
N ALA A 604 -3.93 -59.90 -30.50
CA ALA A 604 -2.65 -59.32 -30.92
C ALA A 604 -2.72 -58.58 -32.26
N GLY A 605 -3.78 -58.77 -33.06
CA GLY A 605 -3.94 -58.22 -34.41
C GLY A 605 -4.26 -56.71 -34.49
N GLY A 606 -4.20 -55.97 -33.39
CA GLY A 606 -4.58 -54.56 -33.31
C GLY A 606 -6.08 -54.40 -33.14
N GLY A 607 -6.50 -53.92 -31.97
CA GLY A 607 -7.91 -53.73 -31.65
C GLY A 607 -8.59 -52.70 -32.57
N GLY A 608 -9.81 -53.01 -33.03
CA GLY A 608 -10.65 -52.08 -33.79
C GLY A 608 -11.11 -50.87 -32.96
N VAL A 609 -11.70 -49.88 -33.63
CA VAL A 609 -12.17 -48.61 -33.01
C VAL A 609 -13.00 -48.83 -31.74
N GLY A 610 -13.88 -49.84 -31.73
CA GLY A 610 -14.70 -50.21 -30.56
C GLY A 610 -13.89 -50.62 -29.34
N THR A 611 -12.88 -51.48 -29.51
CA THR A 611 -12.02 -51.94 -28.40
C THR A 611 -11.15 -50.83 -27.82
N ARG A 612 -10.71 -49.90 -28.68
CA ARG A 612 -9.97 -48.70 -28.25
C ARG A 612 -10.87 -47.77 -27.43
N SER A 613 -12.10 -47.51 -27.90
CA SER A 613 -13.06 -46.66 -27.20
C SER A 613 -13.43 -47.22 -25.83
N MET A 614 -13.64 -48.53 -25.70
CA MET A 614 -13.89 -49.17 -24.39
C MET A 614 -12.71 -49.00 -23.43
N ARG A 615 -11.46 -49.09 -23.95
CA ARG A 615 -10.25 -48.97 -23.13
C ARG A 615 -10.03 -47.53 -22.66
N GLU A 616 -10.23 -46.56 -23.55
CA GLU A 616 -10.15 -45.13 -23.24
C GLU A 616 -11.16 -44.75 -22.14
N ARG A 617 -12.44 -45.13 -22.29
CA ARG A 617 -13.49 -44.86 -21.29
C ARG A 617 -13.19 -45.47 -19.92
N ALA A 618 -12.61 -46.68 -19.87
CA ALA A 618 -12.20 -47.28 -18.60
C ALA A 618 -11.03 -46.51 -17.97
N HIS A 619 -10.04 -46.12 -18.76
CA HIS A 619 -8.85 -45.39 -18.29
C HIS A 619 -9.16 -43.96 -17.82
N GLU A 620 -10.09 -43.25 -18.47
CA GLU A 620 -10.52 -41.90 -18.08
C GLU A 620 -11.03 -41.84 -16.64
N LEU A 621 -11.60 -42.94 -16.14
CA LEU A 621 -12.08 -43.07 -14.76
C LEU A 621 -11.06 -43.75 -13.83
N GLY A 622 -9.79 -43.89 -14.24
CA GLY A 622 -8.78 -44.61 -13.47
C GLY A 622 -9.00 -46.12 -13.39
N GLY A 623 -9.89 -46.67 -14.22
CA GLY A 623 -10.20 -48.08 -14.32
C GLY A 623 -9.35 -48.83 -15.35
N THR A 624 -9.64 -50.13 -15.51
CA THR A 624 -8.94 -51.02 -16.45
C THR A 624 -9.92 -51.83 -17.29
N LEU A 625 -9.56 -52.08 -18.54
CA LEU A 625 -10.27 -53.01 -19.43
C LEU A 625 -9.34 -54.14 -19.85
N HIS A 626 -9.76 -55.38 -19.61
CA HIS A 626 -9.09 -56.58 -20.10
C HIS A 626 -10.00 -57.30 -21.09
N ILE A 627 -9.43 -57.77 -22.20
CA ILE A 627 -10.16 -58.53 -23.22
C ILE A 627 -9.39 -59.83 -23.44
N GLU A 628 -10.03 -60.94 -23.12
CA GLU A 628 -9.54 -62.29 -23.36
C GLU A 628 -10.36 -62.87 -24.52
N SER A 629 -9.68 -63.34 -25.55
CA SER A 629 -10.32 -64.01 -26.68
C SER A 629 -9.38 -65.05 -27.23
N ALA A 630 -9.92 -66.24 -27.52
CA ALA A 630 -9.18 -67.31 -28.16
C ALA A 630 -10.11 -68.04 -29.11
N ARG A 631 -9.61 -68.44 -30.28
CA ARG A 631 -10.40 -69.24 -31.22
C ARG A 631 -10.35 -70.71 -30.79
N PRO A 632 -11.48 -71.43 -30.67
CA PRO A 632 -12.87 -71.04 -30.90
C PRO A 632 -13.69 -70.83 -29.60
N THR A 633 -13.07 -70.37 -28.52
CA THR A 633 -13.65 -70.36 -27.16
C THR A 633 -14.34 -69.06 -26.76
N GLY A 634 -14.78 -68.24 -27.73
CA GLY A 634 -15.50 -67.00 -27.44
C GLY A 634 -14.64 -65.81 -27.02
N THR A 635 -15.29 -64.78 -26.46
CA THR A 635 -14.65 -63.56 -25.97
C THR A 635 -15.18 -63.16 -24.60
N VAL A 636 -14.26 -62.75 -23.72
CA VAL A 636 -14.54 -62.21 -22.40
C VAL A 636 -13.98 -60.79 -22.28
N VAL A 637 -14.86 -59.82 -22.06
CA VAL A 637 -14.49 -58.43 -21.79
C VAL A 637 -14.72 -58.14 -20.31
N THR A 638 -13.67 -57.79 -19.59
CA THR A 638 -13.71 -57.45 -18.17
C THR A 638 -13.33 -55.99 -17.97
N ALA A 639 -14.29 -55.17 -17.53
CA ALA A 639 -14.06 -53.79 -17.12
C ALA A 639 -14.07 -53.69 -15.59
N ARG A 640 -13.07 -53.01 -15.02
CA ARG A 640 -13.00 -52.69 -13.59
C ARG A 640 -12.93 -51.18 -13.42
N LEU A 641 -13.94 -50.60 -12.79
CA LEU A 641 -14.09 -49.15 -12.61
C LEU A 641 -14.16 -48.81 -11.11
N PRO A 642 -13.35 -47.85 -10.61
CA PRO A 642 -13.46 -47.41 -9.22
C PRO A 642 -14.77 -46.64 -8.98
N LEU A 643 -15.40 -46.86 -7.83
CA LEU A 643 -16.67 -46.23 -7.45
C LEU A 643 -16.52 -44.74 -7.09
N THR A 644 -15.30 -44.29 -6.85
CA THR A 644 -14.92 -42.89 -6.67
C THR A 644 -13.92 -42.52 -7.76
N ALA A 645 -14.32 -41.65 -8.69
CA ALA A 645 -13.38 -41.02 -9.60
C ALA A 645 -12.38 -40.19 -8.78
N SER A 646 -11.09 -40.35 -9.05
CA SER A 646 -10.00 -39.64 -8.34
C SER A 646 -9.89 -38.19 -8.78
#